data_AF-A0A949H873-F1
#
_entry.id   AF-A0A949H873-F1
#
_cell.length_a   1.000
_cell.length_b   1.000
_cell.length_c   1.000
_cell.angle_alpha   90.00
_cell.angle_beta   90.00
_cell.angle_gamma   90.00
#
_symmetry.space_group_name_H-M   'P 1'
#
loop_
_entity.id
_entity.type
_entity.pdbx_description
1 polymer ?
#
loop_
_entity_poly.entity_id
_entity_poly.type
_entity_poly.pdbx_seq_one_letter_code
_entity_poly.pdbx_strand_id
1 'polypeptide(L)'
;MRRRHLIGALLLLAVTLTLMLVWPTRAADGIVRLNPAGGGLLRPDGRPFFVLGYNYEGPFDRAWRMWQQFDRALIAADLARARAGGANTVRIFVQHPLPAEVLAGDFTKLDAVVQLAAEQDLFVLLTFADYAERDLTALAEVGGRIAAHYRDHPAILAYDLRNEPQFFTLATAIYPADLPAPLQRSDLVAVYGERVARADLPAYRASAAGRPLPASWSDDQVYAYANNLAFFRAMIADAERWVLAAPGRSAIGYLSSPEAAGWRPLAEALDGTLRAWITAQTRQIRPADPARPITIGWSNTLLASLPANGELLEIISYHSFPRATPAGIAGTLTHGATLRRLFPTRPVLFEEVGISNATVDEQASGVLEGAMLLRAYSEGFAGYLKWMLTDLPPVGDPVQDRYGGLRTDSSAKPIHRIMGAFGAYLAATAAAPGGLVTVGDGPTYRYETSDAFYAGGSLTDGAVEVRLAAPGQLALRRRGAMMLLATQPGSVTLDLRQLMPAYRTVSAVERREGDTWAPVDIVLTGDRLTFAIAADRPHRVQLTSWFDPATAQAGCQFFAETGHSLCGTFLAYWQRAGGLTTFGYPISEAFPQVQADGVTRTVQYFERNRFELHPEHAGTDYEVLLGLLGNELSVARRSEPAFQPLSAAPAGRDFFAATGHTLGGAFRSYWRQHGGLAIFGYPISEEFQEYRPETGQWYTVQYFERNRFEYHPEHAGTPFEVQLGLLGNQLVDSRGWR
;
A
#
# COMPACT_ATOMS: atom_id res chain seq x y z
N MET A 1 -58.38 -17.42 -22.89
CA MET A 1 -58.50 -18.58 -21.98
C MET A 1 -57.14 -18.88 -21.38
N ARG A 2 -57.13 -19.07 -20.06
CA ARG A 2 -56.04 -19.24 -19.07
C ARG A 2 -54.78 -20.01 -19.50
N ARG A 3 -53.59 -19.45 -19.20
CA ARG A 3 -52.57 -19.97 -18.25
C ARG A 3 -51.24 -19.21 -18.40
N ARG A 4 -50.97 -18.24 -17.52
CA ARG A 4 -49.61 -17.80 -17.12
C ARG A 4 -49.68 -17.43 -15.64
N HIS A 5 -49.13 -18.28 -14.79
CA HIS A 5 -48.92 -18.02 -13.38
C HIS A 5 -47.53 -18.52 -12.98
N LEU A 6 -46.87 -17.69 -12.17
CA LEU A 6 -45.72 -17.94 -11.30
C LEU A 6 -44.36 -18.25 -11.96
N ILE A 7 -43.57 -17.19 -12.15
CA ILE A 7 -42.22 -17.13 -11.56
C ILE A 7 -42.12 -15.77 -10.87
N GLY A 8 -42.23 -15.80 -9.54
CA GLY A 8 -42.02 -14.65 -8.67
C GLY A 8 -40.77 -14.90 -7.81
N ALA A 9 -40.03 -13.81 -7.58
CA ALA A 9 -39.14 -13.57 -6.45
C ALA A 9 -38.00 -14.59 -6.20
N LEU A 10 -36.80 -14.29 -6.71
CA LEU A 10 -35.49 -14.61 -6.10
C LEU A 10 -34.36 -14.01 -6.95
N LEU A 11 -34.13 -12.70 -6.84
CA LEU A 11 -32.91 -12.02 -7.33
C LEU A 11 -32.94 -10.54 -6.92
N LEU A 12 -32.98 -10.27 -5.62
CA LEU A 12 -32.74 -8.91 -5.09
C LEU A 12 -32.62 -8.98 -3.56
N LEU A 13 -31.42 -9.30 -3.07
CA LEU A 13 -30.98 -8.84 -1.76
C LEU A 13 -29.44 -8.89 -1.72
N ALA A 14 -28.83 -7.78 -1.29
CA ALA A 14 -27.40 -7.51 -1.11
C ALA A 14 -26.66 -6.76 -2.25
N VAL A 15 -27.23 -5.65 -2.74
CA VAL A 15 -26.44 -4.52 -3.26
C VAL A 15 -27.03 -3.24 -2.68
N THR A 16 -26.56 -2.80 -1.52
CA THR A 16 -26.85 -1.46 -0.98
C THR A 16 -25.67 -0.97 -0.14
N LEU A 17 -24.57 -0.59 -0.80
CA LEU A 17 -23.55 0.32 -0.22
C LEU A 17 -22.60 0.91 -1.30
N THR A 18 -23.12 1.38 -2.44
CA THR A 18 -22.28 1.61 -3.64
C THR A 18 -21.99 3.07 -4.01
N LEU A 19 -22.09 4.03 -3.10
CA LEU A 19 -21.92 5.46 -3.46
C LEU A 19 -20.96 6.24 -2.57
N MET A 20 -20.20 5.55 -1.73
CA MET A 20 -18.88 6.02 -1.26
C MET A 20 -17.72 5.46 -2.09
N LEU A 21 -17.99 4.41 -2.88
CA LEU A 21 -17.03 3.48 -3.44
C LEU A 21 -17.15 3.43 -4.97
N VAL A 22 -17.23 4.59 -5.63
CA VAL A 22 -16.92 4.64 -7.07
C VAL A 22 -15.42 4.40 -7.16
N TRP A 23 -15.03 3.13 -7.22
CA TRP A 23 -13.65 2.82 -7.55
C TRP A 23 -13.46 3.11 -9.03
N PRO A 24 -12.39 3.82 -9.41
CA PRO A 24 -12.00 3.84 -10.80
C PRO A 24 -11.81 2.40 -11.25
N THR A 25 -12.49 2.03 -12.34
CA THR A 25 -12.20 0.76 -13.02
C THR A 25 -10.75 0.80 -13.48
N ARG A 26 -10.04 -0.32 -13.40
CA ARG A 26 -8.67 -0.39 -13.88
C ARG A 26 -8.62 -0.05 -15.36
N ALA A 27 -8.00 1.08 -15.67
CA ALA A 27 -7.89 1.64 -17.01
C ALA A 27 -6.66 1.13 -17.80
N ALA A 28 -5.81 0.28 -17.21
CA ALA A 28 -4.55 -0.10 -17.83
C ALA A 28 -4.39 -1.62 -17.99
N ASP A 29 -4.24 -2.07 -19.23
CA ASP A 29 -3.66 -3.37 -19.57
C ASP A 29 -2.21 -3.43 -19.04
N GLY A 30 -1.79 -4.55 -18.45
CA GLY A 30 -0.41 -4.75 -17.97
C GLY A 30 -0.28 -5.48 -16.63
N ILE A 31 0.92 -5.53 -16.06
CA ILE A 31 1.19 -6.22 -14.78
C ILE A 31 1.73 -5.23 -13.74
N VAL A 32 1.48 -5.51 -12.46
CA VAL A 32 2.20 -4.85 -11.36
C VAL A 32 3.66 -5.28 -11.42
N ARG A 33 4.59 -4.34 -11.22
CA ARG A 33 6.03 -4.57 -11.33
C ARG A 33 6.74 -4.12 -10.06
N LEU A 34 7.97 -4.60 -9.88
CA LEU A 34 8.87 -4.04 -8.89
C LEU A 34 9.20 -2.59 -9.25
N ASN A 35 9.30 -1.72 -8.24
CA ASN A 35 9.88 -0.40 -8.42
C ASN A 35 11.38 -0.55 -8.73
N PRO A 36 11.88 -0.06 -9.89
CA PRO A 36 13.31 -0.13 -10.22
C PRO A 36 14.21 0.60 -9.22
N ALA A 37 13.68 1.60 -8.49
CA ALA A 37 14.38 2.27 -7.40
C ALA A 37 14.49 1.41 -6.12
N GLY A 38 13.85 0.23 -6.10
CA GLY A 38 13.85 -0.73 -4.99
C GLY A 38 12.70 -0.54 -4.00
N GLY A 39 12.43 -1.60 -3.22
CA GLY A 39 11.64 -1.52 -1.98
C GLY A 39 10.13 -1.32 -2.09
N GLY A 40 9.56 -1.23 -3.30
CA GLY A 40 8.11 -1.04 -3.52
C GLY A 40 7.59 -1.68 -4.80
N LEU A 41 6.27 -1.61 -5.00
CA LEU A 41 5.58 -2.09 -6.19
C LEU A 41 5.01 -0.91 -6.98
N LEU A 42 4.89 -1.07 -8.30
CA LEU A 42 4.30 -0.09 -9.21
C LEU A 42 3.14 -0.74 -9.97
N ARG A 43 2.05 0.02 -10.14
CA ARG A 43 0.96 -0.31 -11.05
C ARG A 43 1.48 -0.30 -12.51
N PRO A 44 0.73 -0.88 -13.47
CA PRO A 44 1.08 -0.77 -14.89
C PRO A 44 1.23 0.67 -15.37
N ASP A 45 0.46 1.59 -14.79
CA ASP A 45 0.55 3.03 -15.05
C ASP A 45 1.73 3.71 -14.32
N GLY A 46 2.60 2.94 -13.66
CA GLY A 46 3.81 3.37 -12.95
C GLY A 46 3.60 4.12 -11.65
N ARG A 47 2.36 4.29 -11.16
CA ARG A 47 2.11 4.82 -9.81
C ARG A 47 2.48 3.79 -8.74
N PRO A 48 2.90 4.23 -7.54
CA PRO A 48 3.10 3.33 -6.40
C PRO A 48 1.88 2.45 -6.15
N PHE A 49 2.13 1.18 -5.88
CA PHE A 49 1.10 0.19 -5.58
C PHE A 49 1.29 -0.33 -4.16
N PHE A 50 0.32 -0.08 -3.29
CA PHE A 50 0.23 -0.67 -1.97
C PHE A 50 -0.79 -1.80 -2.00
N VAL A 51 -0.34 -3.03 -1.74
CA VAL A 51 -1.22 -4.21 -1.68
C VAL A 51 -2.13 -4.04 -0.46
N LEU A 52 -3.44 -3.96 -0.68
CA LEU A 52 -4.44 -3.87 0.38
C LEU A 52 -5.48 -4.96 0.13
N GLY A 53 -5.74 -5.81 1.13
CA GLY A 53 -6.61 -6.95 0.85
C GLY A 53 -6.84 -7.92 1.96
N TYR A 54 -7.34 -9.08 1.57
CA TYR A 54 -7.74 -10.17 2.46
C TYR A 54 -7.20 -11.51 1.96
N ASN A 55 -6.91 -12.40 2.90
CA ASN A 55 -6.78 -13.82 2.63
C ASN A 55 -8.17 -14.43 2.43
N TYR A 56 -8.32 -15.28 1.41
CA TYR A 56 -9.59 -15.88 1.04
C TYR A 56 -9.47 -17.39 0.82
N GLU A 57 -9.92 -18.14 1.83
CA GLU A 57 -9.92 -19.62 1.88
C GLU A 57 -11.19 -20.26 1.28
N GLY A 58 -12.00 -19.44 0.60
CA GLY A 58 -13.33 -19.80 0.13
C GLY A 58 -14.47 -19.30 1.04
N PRO A 59 -15.73 -19.62 0.68
CA PRO A 59 -16.88 -19.25 1.49
C PRO A 59 -16.75 -19.82 2.91
N PHE A 60 -17.09 -19.00 3.91
CA PHE A 60 -16.76 -19.28 5.32
C PHE A 60 -17.29 -20.63 5.85
N ASP A 61 -18.44 -21.10 5.35
CA ASP A 61 -19.06 -22.37 5.75
C ASP A 61 -18.32 -23.61 5.21
N ARG A 62 -17.39 -23.41 4.27
CA ARG A 62 -16.61 -24.44 3.57
C ARG A 62 -15.18 -24.00 3.28
N ALA A 63 -14.61 -23.13 4.12
CA ALA A 63 -13.21 -22.73 4.04
C ALA A 63 -12.29 -23.97 3.92
N TRP A 64 -11.22 -23.87 3.12
CA TRP A 64 -10.33 -24.97 2.71
C TRP A 64 -10.99 -26.11 1.91
N ARG A 65 -12.28 -25.99 1.59
CA ARG A 65 -13.04 -26.98 0.79
C ARG A 65 -13.73 -26.36 -0.42
N MET A 66 -13.37 -25.12 -0.77
CA MET A 66 -13.92 -24.38 -1.91
C MET A 66 -13.82 -25.17 -3.22
N TRP A 67 -12.70 -25.84 -3.47
CA TRP A 67 -12.48 -26.55 -4.73
C TRP A 67 -13.29 -27.85 -4.85
N GLN A 68 -13.58 -28.51 -3.72
CA GLN A 68 -14.49 -29.66 -3.63
C GLN A 68 -15.95 -29.23 -3.73
N GLN A 69 -16.31 -28.12 -3.08
CA GLN A 69 -17.67 -27.62 -2.94
C GLN A 69 -17.82 -26.27 -3.67
N PHE A 70 -17.41 -26.26 -4.94
CA PHE A 70 -17.26 -25.05 -5.74
C PHE A 70 -18.61 -24.37 -5.99
N ASP A 71 -18.73 -23.13 -5.54
CA ASP A 71 -19.92 -22.30 -5.74
C ASP A 71 -19.49 -20.93 -6.25
N ARG A 72 -19.67 -20.73 -7.57
CA ARG A 72 -19.30 -19.49 -8.25
C ARG A 72 -20.03 -18.28 -7.68
N ALA A 73 -21.28 -18.43 -7.26
CA ALA A 73 -22.10 -17.30 -6.79
C ALA A 73 -21.66 -16.84 -5.39
N LEU A 74 -21.35 -17.79 -4.49
CA LEU A 74 -20.80 -17.46 -3.18
C LEU A 74 -19.44 -16.78 -3.30
N ILE A 75 -18.55 -17.31 -4.16
CA ILE A 75 -17.23 -16.71 -4.41
C ILE A 75 -17.37 -15.30 -4.98
N ALA A 76 -18.24 -15.09 -5.96
CA ALA A 76 -18.50 -13.77 -6.52
C ALA A 76 -18.96 -12.76 -5.44
N ALA A 77 -19.87 -13.19 -4.56
CA ALA A 77 -20.35 -12.36 -3.46
C ALA A 77 -19.25 -12.03 -2.44
N ASP A 78 -18.39 -13.00 -2.11
CA ASP A 78 -17.25 -12.78 -1.22
C ASP A 78 -16.23 -11.82 -1.82
N LEU A 79 -15.86 -11.97 -3.09
CA LEU A 79 -14.94 -11.06 -3.76
C LEU A 79 -15.49 -9.63 -3.87
N ALA A 80 -16.79 -9.48 -4.11
CA ALA A 80 -17.46 -8.18 -4.03
C ALA A 80 -17.40 -7.57 -2.61
N ARG A 81 -17.54 -8.39 -1.57
CA ARG A 81 -17.38 -7.96 -0.16
C ARG A 81 -15.94 -7.62 0.21
N ALA A 82 -14.96 -8.35 -0.29
CA ALA A 82 -13.54 -8.05 -0.14
C ALA A 82 -13.24 -6.68 -0.76
N ARG A 83 -13.70 -6.49 -2.00
CA ARG A 83 -13.57 -5.23 -2.72
C ARG A 83 -14.26 -4.10 -1.95
N ALA A 84 -15.48 -4.28 -1.43
CA ALA A 84 -16.18 -3.33 -0.55
C ALA A 84 -15.43 -2.99 0.76
N GLY A 85 -14.59 -3.91 1.24
CA GLY A 85 -13.64 -3.69 2.33
C GLY A 85 -12.37 -2.95 1.92
N GLY A 86 -12.33 -2.39 0.71
CA GLY A 86 -11.21 -1.60 0.20
C GLY A 86 -10.11 -2.44 -0.45
N ALA A 87 -10.32 -3.76 -0.61
CA ALA A 87 -9.31 -4.61 -1.23
C ALA A 87 -9.03 -4.18 -2.68
N ASN A 88 -7.75 -4.10 -3.01
CA ASN A 88 -7.27 -4.18 -4.39
C ASN A 88 -6.68 -5.56 -4.70
N THR A 89 -6.45 -6.40 -3.70
CA THR A 89 -5.84 -7.72 -3.84
C THR A 89 -6.56 -8.75 -2.96
N VAL A 90 -6.65 -9.99 -3.44
CA VAL A 90 -7.02 -11.15 -2.63
C VAL A 90 -5.94 -12.22 -2.74
N ARG A 91 -5.63 -12.88 -1.61
CA ARG A 91 -4.76 -14.06 -1.60
C ARG A 91 -5.60 -15.33 -1.67
N ILE A 92 -5.30 -16.20 -2.64
CA ILE A 92 -6.07 -17.40 -2.99
C ILE A 92 -5.16 -18.61 -2.90
N PHE A 93 -5.70 -19.72 -2.39
CA PHE A 93 -4.93 -20.92 -2.07
C PHE A 93 -5.27 -22.07 -3.03
N VAL A 94 -4.24 -22.63 -3.64
CA VAL A 94 -4.33 -23.90 -4.37
C VAL A 94 -4.33 -25.03 -3.35
N GLN A 95 -5.46 -25.74 -3.28
CA GLN A 95 -5.71 -26.87 -2.39
C GLN A 95 -6.35 -28.00 -3.19
N HIS A 96 -6.31 -29.23 -2.67
CA HIS A 96 -7.03 -30.34 -3.30
C HIS A 96 -8.50 -30.00 -3.54
N PRO A 97 -9.13 -30.50 -4.62
CA PRO A 97 -8.56 -31.36 -5.68
C PRO A 97 -7.77 -30.60 -6.76
N LEU A 98 -7.66 -29.27 -6.70
CA LEU A 98 -7.20 -28.42 -7.80
C LEU A 98 -5.83 -28.81 -8.40
N PRO A 99 -4.78 -29.22 -7.63
CA PRO A 99 -3.53 -29.69 -8.22
C PRO A 99 -3.71 -30.83 -9.23
N ALA A 100 -4.59 -31.80 -8.94
CA ALA A 100 -4.85 -32.93 -9.84
C ALA A 100 -5.62 -32.48 -11.09
N GLU A 101 -6.54 -31.52 -10.94
CA GLU A 101 -7.28 -30.91 -12.05
C GLU A 101 -6.31 -30.16 -12.99
N VAL A 102 -5.39 -29.37 -12.44
CA VAL A 102 -4.35 -28.65 -13.19
C VAL A 102 -3.42 -29.62 -13.93
N LEU A 103 -2.99 -30.72 -13.31
CA LEU A 103 -2.16 -31.74 -13.97
C LEU A 103 -2.90 -32.42 -15.13
N ALA A 104 -4.23 -32.56 -15.02
CA ALA A 104 -5.10 -33.04 -16.09
C ALA A 104 -5.42 -31.98 -17.16
N GLY A 105 -4.98 -30.73 -16.97
CA GLY A 105 -5.24 -29.61 -17.88
C GLY A 105 -6.60 -28.93 -17.69
N ASP A 106 -7.31 -29.21 -16.58
CA ASP A 106 -8.57 -28.55 -16.23
C ASP A 106 -8.32 -27.33 -15.34
N PHE A 107 -8.46 -26.15 -15.92
CA PHE A 107 -8.35 -24.86 -15.24
C PHE A 107 -9.72 -24.22 -14.93
N THR A 108 -10.83 -24.90 -15.23
CA THR A 108 -12.18 -24.29 -15.25
C THR A 108 -12.53 -23.57 -13.95
N LYS A 109 -12.23 -24.17 -12.80
CA LYS A 109 -12.52 -23.57 -11.50
C LYS A 109 -11.58 -22.41 -11.18
N LEU A 110 -10.28 -22.56 -11.45
CA LEU A 110 -9.30 -21.51 -11.18
C LEU A 110 -9.52 -20.29 -12.07
N ASP A 111 -9.84 -20.51 -13.35
CA ASP A 111 -10.22 -19.47 -14.31
C ASP A 111 -11.46 -18.72 -13.85
N ALA A 112 -12.47 -19.42 -13.35
CA ALA A 112 -13.66 -18.79 -12.81
C ALA A 112 -13.33 -17.88 -11.61
N VAL A 113 -12.44 -18.29 -10.70
CA VAL A 113 -12.03 -17.45 -9.55
C VAL A 113 -11.22 -16.24 -10.01
N VAL A 114 -10.24 -16.42 -10.90
CA VAL A 114 -9.41 -15.32 -11.44
C VAL A 114 -10.27 -14.33 -12.23
N GLN A 115 -11.22 -14.81 -13.01
CA GLN A 115 -12.17 -13.95 -13.73
C GLN A 115 -13.07 -13.16 -12.76
N LEU A 116 -13.62 -13.81 -11.73
CA LEU A 116 -14.43 -13.10 -10.74
C LEU A 116 -13.64 -12.04 -9.98
N ALA A 117 -12.36 -12.29 -9.68
CA ALA A 117 -11.48 -11.28 -9.10
C ALA A 117 -11.27 -10.10 -10.06
N ALA A 118 -10.99 -10.38 -11.34
CA ALA A 118 -10.84 -9.36 -12.37
C ALA A 118 -12.12 -8.51 -12.56
N GLU A 119 -13.30 -9.13 -12.55
CA GLU A 119 -14.61 -8.44 -12.61
C GLU A 119 -14.83 -7.49 -11.44
N GLN A 120 -14.19 -7.74 -10.29
CA GLN A 120 -14.21 -6.88 -9.10
C GLN A 120 -13.00 -5.92 -9.02
N ASP A 121 -12.18 -5.83 -10.07
CA ASP A 121 -10.94 -5.06 -10.07
C ASP A 121 -9.99 -5.43 -8.92
N LEU A 122 -9.87 -6.74 -8.67
CA LEU A 122 -8.97 -7.33 -7.69
C LEU A 122 -7.81 -8.03 -8.39
N PHE A 123 -6.61 -7.80 -7.86
CA PHE A 123 -5.47 -8.63 -8.13
C PHE A 123 -5.52 -9.93 -7.30
N VAL A 124 -4.86 -10.98 -7.79
CA VAL A 124 -4.74 -12.29 -7.15
C VAL A 124 -3.29 -12.57 -6.80
N LEU A 125 -3.00 -12.70 -5.50
CA LEU A 125 -1.80 -13.34 -5.00
C LEU A 125 -2.09 -14.84 -4.89
N LEU A 126 -1.50 -15.65 -5.77
CA LEU A 126 -1.85 -17.07 -5.89
C LEU A 126 -0.84 -17.94 -5.16
N THR A 127 -1.26 -18.57 -4.07
CA THR A 127 -0.44 -19.49 -3.28
C THR A 127 -0.54 -20.89 -3.85
N PHE A 128 0.56 -21.41 -4.39
CA PHE A 128 0.61 -22.68 -5.12
C PHE A 128 0.45 -23.92 -4.25
N ALA A 129 0.72 -23.82 -2.95
CA ALA A 129 0.62 -24.95 -2.06
C ALA A 129 0.16 -24.57 -0.66
N ASP A 130 -1.02 -25.09 -0.31
CA ASP A 130 -1.53 -25.20 1.06
C ASP A 130 -2.04 -26.62 1.32
N TYR A 131 -1.21 -27.60 0.97
CA TYR A 131 -1.49 -29.04 1.13
C TYR A 131 -0.21 -29.84 1.42
N ALA A 132 -0.37 -31.09 1.83
CA ALA A 132 0.71 -31.94 2.31
C ALA A 132 1.49 -32.64 1.17
N GLU A 133 2.02 -31.86 0.21
CA GLU A 133 2.97 -32.35 -0.79
C GLU A 133 4.41 -32.02 -0.39
N ARG A 134 5.30 -33.01 -0.57
CA ARG A 134 6.73 -32.96 -0.24
C ARG A 134 7.62 -33.10 -1.46
N ASP A 135 7.11 -33.67 -2.56
CA ASP A 135 7.86 -33.76 -3.81
C ASP A 135 7.95 -32.39 -4.48
N LEU A 136 9.15 -31.80 -4.47
CA LEU A 136 9.38 -30.49 -5.05
C LEU A 136 9.26 -30.49 -6.58
N THR A 137 9.43 -31.64 -7.23
CA THR A 137 9.22 -31.78 -8.67
C THR A 137 7.74 -31.73 -9.00
N ALA A 138 6.90 -32.40 -8.20
CA ALA A 138 5.46 -32.35 -8.35
C ALA A 138 4.90 -30.94 -8.09
N LEU A 139 5.38 -30.26 -7.04
CA LEU A 139 5.05 -28.86 -6.76
C LEU A 139 5.48 -27.92 -7.89
N ALA A 140 6.69 -28.11 -8.43
CA ALA A 140 7.18 -27.33 -9.56
C ALA A 140 6.31 -27.53 -10.81
N GLU A 141 5.85 -28.75 -11.08
CA GLU A 141 4.99 -29.03 -12.24
C GLU A 141 3.63 -28.33 -12.14
N VAL A 142 2.96 -28.43 -10.99
CA VAL A 142 1.67 -27.75 -10.76
C VAL A 142 1.85 -26.23 -10.88
N GLY A 143 2.83 -25.66 -10.17
CA GLY A 143 3.12 -24.22 -10.22
C GLY A 143 3.54 -23.75 -11.62
N GLY A 144 4.33 -24.54 -12.35
CA GLY A 144 4.76 -24.25 -13.72
C GLY A 144 3.61 -24.24 -14.72
N ARG A 145 2.66 -25.19 -14.61
CA ARG A 145 1.44 -25.21 -15.45
C ARG A 145 0.55 -24.01 -15.17
N ILE A 146 0.35 -23.65 -13.90
CA ILE A 146 -0.41 -22.46 -13.52
C ILE A 146 0.27 -21.18 -14.03
N ALA A 147 1.58 -21.06 -13.86
CA ALA A 147 2.34 -19.91 -14.34
C ALA A 147 2.29 -19.78 -15.87
N ALA A 148 2.37 -20.90 -16.60
CA ALA A 148 2.25 -20.90 -18.06
C ALA A 148 0.86 -20.47 -18.51
N HIS A 149 -0.20 -20.95 -17.83
CA HIS A 149 -1.59 -20.63 -18.14
C HIS A 149 -1.93 -19.16 -17.91
N TYR A 150 -1.38 -18.55 -16.84
CA TYR A 150 -1.61 -17.14 -16.50
C TYR A 150 -0.47 -16.19 -16.86
N ARG A 151 0.43 -16.58 -17.76
CA ARG A 151 1.51 -15.71 -18.25
C ARG A 151 0.93 -14.37 -18.69
N ASP A 152 1.51 -13.28 -18.21
CA ASP A 152 1.10 -11.90 -18.50
C ASP A 152 -0.35 -11.53 -18.11
N HIS A 153 -1.11 -12.43 -17.47
CA HIS A 153 -2.49 -12.16 -17.09
C HIS A 153 -2.56 -10.97 -16.11
N PRO A 154 -3.36 -9.93 -16.42
CA PRO A 154 -3.30 -8.65 -15.71
C PRO A 154 -3.83 -8.70 -14.27
N ALA A 155 -4.68 -9.70 -13.97
CA ALA A 155 -5.22 -9.90 -12.63
C ALA A 155 -4.27 -10.64 -11.67
N ILE A 156 -3.24 -11.34 -12.15
CA ILE A 156 -2.30 -12.00 -11.24
C ILE A 156 -1.33 -10.94 -10.68
N LEU A 157 -1.15 -10.88 -9.36
CA LEU A 157 -0.17 -9.98 -8.74
C LEU A 157 1.21 -10.64 -8.73
N ALA A 158 1.27 -11.80 -8.09
CA ALA A 158 2.48 -12.55 -7.79
C ALA A 158 2.11 -14.01 -7.49
N TYR A 159 3.11 -14.88 -7.46
CA TYR A 159 2.97 -16.25 -7.01
C TYR A 159 3.60 -16.43 -5.63
N ASP A 160 2.87 -17.02 -4.70
CA ASP A 160 3.38 -17.47 -3.41
C ASP A 160 3.67 -18.97 -3.50
N LEU A 161 4.91 -19.39 -3.28
CA LEU A 161 5.29 -20.79 -3.46
C LEU A 161 4.55 -21.70 -2.47
N ARG A 162 4.35 -21.25 -1.23
CA ARG A 162 3.75 -22.07 -0.18
C ARG A 162 3.31 -21.24 1.02
N ASN A 163 2.16 -21.61 1.56
CA ASN A 163 1.70 -21.12 2.84
C ASN A 163 2.54 -21.69 4.01
N GLU A 164 3.10 -20.81 4.83
CA GLU A 164 3.77 -21.09 6.10
C GLU A 164 4.78 -22.26 6.14
N PRO A 165 5.76 -22.34 5.22
CA PRO A 165 6.81 -23.35 5.33
C PRO A 165 7.57 -23.22 6.65
N GLN A 166 7.80 -24.37 7.29
CA GLN A 166 8.56 -24.49 8.54
C GLN A 166 9.84 -25.29 8.33
N PHE A 167 10.66 -25.43 9.38
CA PHE A 167 11.84 -26.29 9.36
C PHE A 167 11.53 -27.70 8.83
N PHE A 168 10.43 -28.32 9.30
CA PHE A 168 10.06 -29.66 8.87
C PHE A 168 9.71 -29.70 7.37
N THR A 169 9.12 -28.64 6.83
CA THR A 169 8.79 -28.52 5.41
C THR A 169 10.04 -28.60 4.55
N LEU A 170 11.09 -27.87 4.94
CA LEU A 170 12.39 -27.89 4.25
C LEU A 170 13.12 -29.22 4.46
N ALA A 171 13.20 -29.70 5.70
CA ALA A 171 14.00 -30.86 6.05
C ALA A 171 13.40 -32.18 5.55
N THR A 172 12.08 -32.25 5.34
CA THR A 172 11.38 -33.48 4.92
C THR A 172 10.99 -33.51 3.44
N ALA A 173 11.21 -32.43 2.69
CA ALA A 173 10.95 -32.38 1.26
C ALA A 173 11.76 -33.41 0.47
N ILE A 174 11.23 -33.85 -0.67
CA ILE A 174 11.94 -34.72 -1.61
C ILE A 174 12.55 -33.81 -2.67
N TYR A 175 13.87 -33.69 -2.64
CA TYR A 175 14.63 -32.82 -3.54
C TYR A 175 15.01 -33.55 -4.83
N PRO A 176 15.07 -32.85 -5.98
CA PRO A 176 15.75 -33.35 -7.16
C PRO A 176 17.19 -33.75 -6.85
N ALA A 177 17.69 -34.82 -7.51
CA ALA A 177 19.00 -35.41 -7.20
C ALA A 177 20.18 -34.42 -7.36
N ASP A 178 20.02 -33.40 -8.20
CA ASP A 178 21.00 -32.35 -8.47
C ASP A 178 20.91 -31.14 -7.52
N LEU A 179 19.96 -31.14 -6.58
CA LEU A 179 19.78 -30.11 -5.56
C LEU A 179 19.86 -30.71 -4.15
N PRO A 180 21.07 -31.06 -3.67
CA PRO A 180 21.22 -31.63 -2.35
C PRO A 180 20.78 -30.65 -1.26
N ALA A 181 20.08 -31.17 -0.25
CA ALA A 181 19.61 -30.41 0.92
C ALA A 181 20.52 -30.63 2.13
N PRO A 182 21.34 -29.63 2.55
CA PRO A 182 22.23 -29.78 3.69
C PRO A 182 21.57 -30.28 4.99
N LEU A 183 20.31 -29.89 5.26
CA LEU A 183 19.55 -30.35 6.45
C LEU A 183 19.20 -31.85 6.44
N GLN A 184 19.34 -32.53 5.30
CA GLN A 184 19.11 -33.98 5.20
C GLN A 184 20.38 -34.81 5.47
N ARG A 185 21.47 -34.15 5.89
CA ARG A 185 22.75 -34.78 6.23
C ARG A 185 23.05 -34.64 7.71
N SER A 186 23.83 -35.56 8.26
CA SER A 186 24.24 -35.56 9.67
C SER A 186 25.53 -34.80 9.95
N ASP A 187 26.05 -34.04 8.98
CA ASP A 187 27.35 -33.36 9.06
C ASP A 187 27.48 -32.43 10.28
N LEU A 188 26.36 -31.81 10.69
CA LEU A 188 26.32 -30.92 11.85
C LEU A 188 26.52 -31.64 13.20
N VAL A 189 26.37 -32.96 13.26
CA VAL A 189 26.64 -33.74 14.47
C VAL A 189 28.11 -33.66 14.86
N ALA A 190 29.02 -33.65 13.88
CA ALA A 190 30.46 -33.49 14.14
C ALA A 190 30.80 -32.09 14.67
N VAL A 191 29.94 -31.10 14.44
CA VAL A 191 30.13 -29.70 14.87
C VAL A 191 29.53 -29.48 16.27
N TYR A 192 28.30 -29.94 16.50
CA TYR A 192 27.52 -29.59 17.69
C TYR A 192 27.38 -30.72 18.72
N GLY A 193 27.92 -31.90 18.41
CA GLY A 193 27.76 -33.11 19.20
C GLY A 193 26.39 -33.76 19.01
N GLU A 194 26.35 -35.07 19.22
CA GLU A 194 25.11 -35.85 19.11
C GLU A 194 24.08 -35.44 20.17
N ARG A 195 22.82 -35.25 19.74
CA ARG A 195 21.67 -34.90 20.59
C ARG A 195 20.63 -36.00 20.67
N VAL A 196 20.51 -36.80 19.61
CA VAL A 196 19.65 -37.98 19.56
C VAL A 196 20.50 -39.13 19.06
N ALA A 197 20.75 -40.11 19.93
CA ALA A 197 21.57 -41.27 19.60
C ALA A 197 20.82 -42.23 18.68
N ARG A 198 21.57 -43.01 17.88
CA ARG A 198 21.00 -44.01 16.98
C ARG A 198 20.15 -45.06 17.71
N ALA A 199 20.53 -45.40 18.94
CA ALA A 199 19.78 -46.34 19.77
C ALA A 199 18.38 -45.81 20.16
N ASP A 200 18.19 -44.49 20.17
CA ASP A 200 16.94 -43.85 20.60
C ASP A 200 15.98 -43.58 19.42
N LEU A 201 16.37 -43.86 18.18
CA LEU A 201 15.54 -43.58 16.99
C LEU A 201 14.16 -44.26 17.03
N PRO A 202 14.00 -45.50 17.53
CA PRO A 202 12.67 -46.09 17.69
C PRO A 202 11.76 -45.27 18.62
N ALA A 203 12.30 -44.80 19.75
CA ALA A 203 11.57 -43.94 20.67
C ALA A 203 11.31 -42.55 20.07
N TYR A 204 12.28 -41.99 19.33
CA TYR A 204 12.14 -40.73 18.63
C TYR A 204 11.02 -40.78 17.60
N ARG A 205 10.93 -41.84 16.79
CA ARG A 205 9.83 -42.05 15.81
C ARG A 205 8.46 -42.08 16.49
N ALA A 206 8.35 -42.63 17.69
CA ALA A 206 7.10 -42.65 18.45
C ALA A 206 6.77 -41.29 19.11
N SER A 207 7.75 -40.39 19.23
CA SER A 207 7.57 -39.04 19.79
C SER A 207 6.75 -38.14 18.87
N ALA A 208 6.19 -37.05 19.42
CA ALA A 208 5.47 -36.06 18.62
C ALA A 208 6.33 -35.44 17.50
N ALA A 209 7.65 -35.33 17.68
CA ALA A 209 8.56 -34.79 16.68
C ALA A 209 8.91 -35.78 15.55
N GLY A 210 8.83 -37.09 15.85
CA GLY A 210 9.13 -38.15 14.88
C GLY A 210 7.90 -38.73 14.18
N ARG A 211 6.71 -38.66 14.79
CA ARG A 211 5.46 -39.17 14.19
C ARG A 211 5.15 -38.65 12.78
N PRO A 212 5.44 -37.38 12.43
CA PRO A 212 5.19 -36.88 11.08
C PRO A 212 6.16 -37.41 10.02
N LEU A 213 7.25 -38.08 10.42
CA LEU A 213 8.27 -38.58 9.50
C LEU A 213 7.76 -39.79 8.70
N PRO A 214 8.15 -39.95 7.42
CA PRO A 214 7.80 -41.14 6.65
C PRO A 214 8.28 -42.42 7.31
N ALA A 215 7.41 -43.43 7.31
CA ALA A 215 7.79 -44.79 7.69
C ALA A 215 8.90 -45.36 6.78
N SER A 216 8.98 -44.89 5.53
CA SER A 216 9.98 -45.30 4.54
C SER A 216 11.37 -44.70 4.74
N TRP A 217 11.53 -43.71 5.63
CA TRP A 217 12.85 -43.12 5.87
C TRP A 217 13.80 -44.10 6.53
N SER A 218 15.05 -44.13 6.08
CA SER A 218 16.12 -44.89 6.71
C SER A 218 16.47 -44.33 8.09
N ASP A 219 17.14 -45.14 8.91
CA ASP A 219 17.62 -44.67 10.22
C ASP A 219 18.65 -43.54 10.10
N ASP A 220 19.42 -43.48 9.01
CA ASP A 220 20.33 -42.36 8.73
C ASP A 220 19.57 -41.05 8.47
N GLN A 221 18.46 -41.11 7.73
CA GLN A 221 17.63 -39.93 7.46
C GLN A 221 16.96 -39.42 8.74
N VAL A 222 16.42 -40.33 9.56
CA VAL A 222 15.82 -39.96 10.85
C VAL A 222 16.89 -39.43 11.80
N TYR A 223 18.08 -40.03 11.83
CA TYR A 223 19.20 -39.57 12.63
C TYR A 223 19.64 -38.14 12.27
N ALA A 224 19.80 -37.85 10.97
CA ALA A 224 20.11 -36.51 10.50
C ALA A 224 19.03 -35.50 10.89
N TYR A 225 17.76 -35.80 10.59
CA TYR A 225 16.63 -34.93 10.91
C TYR A 225 16.52 -34.66 12.42
N ALA A 226 16.60 -35.71 13.25
CA ALA A 226 16.41 -35.60 14.69
C ALA A 226 17.46 -34.70 15.34
N ASN A 227 18.73 -34.86 14.94
CA ASN A 227 19.83 -34.01 15.42
C ASN A 227 19.71 -32.58 14.88
N ASN A 228 19.45 -32.40 13.59
CA ASN A 228 19.32 -31.06 12.99
C ASN A 228 18.14 -30.28 13.57
N LEU A 229 17.01 -30.93 13.85
CA LEU A 229 15.87 -30.31 14.55
C LEU A 229 16.24 -29.94 15.99
N ALA A 230 17.02 -30.77 16.69
CA ALA A 230 17.48 -30.45 18.04
C ALA A 230 18.41 -29.22 18.04
N PHE A 231 19.32 -29.10 17.08
CA PHE A 231 20.17 -27.91 16.92
C PHE A 231 19.34 -26.67 16.58
N PHE A 232 18.38 -26.79 15.67
CA PHE A 232 17.49 -25.68 15.31
C PHE A 232 16.68 -25.17 16.51
N ARG A 233 16.13 -26.07 17.33
CA ARG A 233 15.42 -25.70 18.56
C ARG A 233 16.34 -25.01 19.56
N ALA A 234 17.57 -25.48 19.72
CA ALA A 234 18.55 -24.84 20.59
C ALA A 234 18.90 -23.41 20.11
N MET A 235 19.11 -23.24 18.81
CA MET A 235 19.34 -21.92 18.22
C MET A 235 18.15 -20.96 18.42
N ILE A 236 16.91 -21.44 18.23
CA ILE A 236 15.71 -20.63 18.51
C ILE A 236 15.68 -20.21 19.98
N ALA A 237 15.92 -21.15 20.90
CA ALA A 237 15.93 -20.85 22.33
C ALA A 237 17.03 -19.83 22.70
N ASP A 238 18.19 -19.86 22.04
CA ASP A 238 19.25 -18.87 22.21
C ASP A 238 18.81 -17.49 21.68
N ALA A 239 18.18 -17.45 20.50
CA ALA A 239 17.62 -16.23 19.92
C ALA A 239 16.57 -15.59 20.83
N GLU A 240 15.66 -16.40 21.39
CA GLU A 240 14.63 -15.93 22.35
C GLU A 240 15.26 -15.31 23.59
N ARG A 241 16.28 -15.96 24.18
CA ARG A 241 17.01 -15.39 25.32
C ARG A 241 17.72 -14.09 24.96
N TRP A 242 18.28 -14.00 23.76
CA TRP A 242 18.92 -12.78 23.27
C TRP A 242 17.93 -11.63 23.09
N VAL A 243 16.74 -11.91 22.53
CA VAL A 243 15.64 -10.94 22.37
C VAL A 243 15.17 -10.42 23.72
N LEU A 244 14.97 -11.30 24.70
CA LEU A 244 14.50 -10.91 26.04
C LEU A 244 15.54 -10.12 26.84
N ALA A 245 16.82 -10.17 26.47
CA ALA A 245 17.88 -9.50 27.21
C ALA A 245 17.95 -7.98 26.99
N ALA A 246 17.36 -7.43 25.92
CA ALA A 246 17.32 -5.98 25.70
C ALA A 246 16.22 -5.54 24.72
N PRO A 247 15.59 -4.37 24.95
CA PRO A 247 14.59 -3.81 24.04
C PRO A 247 15.19 -3.51 22.65
N GLY A 248 14.35 -3.60 21.61
CA GLY A 248 14.75 -3.35 20.22
C GLY A 248 15.45 -4.52 19.52
N ARG A 249 15.72 -5.61 20.24
CA ARG A 249 16.21 -6.87 19.66
C ARG A 249 15.06 -7.68 19.05
N SER A 250 15.35 -8.44 18.00
CA SER A 250 14.38 -9.33 17.33
C SER A 250 15.02 -10.66 16.94
N ALA A 251 14.22 -11.73 16.81
CA ALA A 251 14.74 -13.04 16.41
C ALA A 251 15.46 -12.98 15.04
N ILE A 252 15.01 -12.11 14.14
CA ILE A 252 15.67 -11.82 12.86
C ILE A 252 17.06 -11.19 13.08
N GLY A 253 17.16 -10.22 13.99
CA GLY A 253 18.42 -9.54 14.30
C GLY A 253 19.47 -10.45 14.93
N TYR A 254 19.04 -11.53 15.60
CA TYR A 254 19.93 -12.48 16.25
C TYR A 254 20.91 -13.14 15.26
N LEU A 255 20.44 -13.60 14.10
CA LEU A 255 21.32 -14.27 13.13
C LEU A 255 22.47 -13.39 12.60
N SER A 256 22.30 -12.07 12.67
CA SER A 256 23.33 -11.10 12.29
C SER A 256 24.19 -10.64 13.47
N SER A 257 23.96 -11.16 14.67
CA SER A 257 24.65 -10.75 15.90
C SER A 257 25.91 -11.58 16.16
N PRO A 258 26.91 -11.03 16.88
CA PRO A 258 28.10 -11.80 17.29
C PRO A 258 27.76 -13.04 18.12
N GLU A 259 26.68 -13.00 18.90
CA GLU A 259 26.21 -14.11 19.75
C GLU A 259 25.68 -15.30 18.94
N ALA A 260 25.30 -15.11 17.68
CA ALA A 260 24.92 -16.20 16.77
C ALA A 260 26.11 -16.86 16.06
N ALA A 261 27.36 -16.41 16.30
CA ALA A 261 28.54 -16.92 15.58
C ALA A 261 28.71 -18.44 15.69
N GLY A 262 28.37 -19.03 16.84
CA GLY A 262 28.41 -20.50 17.04
C GLY A 262 27.40 -21.26 16.17
N TRP A 263 26.29 -20.63 15.80
CA TRP A 263 25.24 -21.22 14.97
C TRP A 263 25.48 -21.06 13.46
N ARG A 264 26.59 -20.44 13.04
CA ARG A 264 26.88 -20.19 11.62
C ARG A 264 26.82 -21.44 10.74
N PRO A 265 27.43 -22.60 11.10
CA PRO A 265 27.27 -23.83 10.31
C PRO A 265 25.81 -24.28 10.13
N LEU A 266 24.97 -24.16 11.17
CA LEU A 266 23.54 -24.45 11.06
C LEU A 266 22.82 -23.43 10.17
N ALA A 267 23.11 -22.13 10.32
CA ALA A 267 22.53 -21.08 9.50
C ALA A 267 22.86 -21.26 8.01
N GLU A 268 24.09 -21.65 7.68
CA GLU A 268 24.52 -21.99 6.31
C GLU A 268 23.79 -23.23 5.78
N ALA A 269 23.58 -24.26 6.61
CA ALA A 269 22.82 -25.45 6.22
C ALA A 269 21.33 -25.14 5.98
N LEU A 270 20.74 -24.27 6.81
CA LEU A 270 19.37 -23.78 6.65
C LEU A 270 19.25 -22.98 5.33
N ASP A 271 20.13 -22.01 5.09
CA ASP A 271 20.12 -21.18 3.87
C ASP A 271 20.34 -22.02 2.60
N GLY A 272 21.33 -22.92 2.61
CA GLY A 272 21.60 -23.80 1.48
C GLY A 272 20.43 -24.74 1.17
N THR A 273 19.75 -25.25 2.21
CA THR A 273 18.54 -26.06 2.03
C THR A 273 17.39 -25.23 1.49
N LEU A 274 17.18 -24.01 2.01
CA LEU A 274 16.16 -23.10 1.51
C LEU A 274 16.41 -22.72 0.04
N ARG A 275 17.66 -22.44 -0.34
CA ARG A 275 18.06 -22.17 -1.71
C ARG A 275 17.71 -23.32 -2.64
N ALA A 276 18.05 -24.55 -2.25
CA ALA A 276 17.67 -25.75 -3.00
C ALA A 276 16.15 -25.87 -3.12
N TRP A 277 15.42 -25.58 -2.04
CA TRP A 277 13.96 -25.67 -1.98
C TRP A 277 13.24 -24.67 -2.90
N ILE A 278 13.69 -23.40 -2.90
CA ILE A 278 13.18 -22.36 -3.79
C ILE A 278 13.54 -22.69 -5.24
N THR A 279 14.80 -23.08 -5.49
CA THR A 279 15.29 -23.40 -6.84
C THR A 279 14.50 -24.55 -7.44
N ALA A 280 14.25 -25.63 -6.68
CA ALA A 280 13.50 -26.79 -7.17
C ALA A 280 12.10 -26.41 -7.67
N GLN A 281 11.36 -25.62 -6.90
CA GLN A 281 9.99 -25.19 -7.25
C GLN A 281 9.99 -24.19 -8.41
N THR A 282 10.93 -23.24 -8.42
CA THR A 282 10.97 -22.17 -9.43
C THR A 282 11.51 -22.60 -10.79
N ARG A 283 12.11 -23.79 -10.91
CA ARG A 283 12.64 -24.36 -12.17
C ARG A 283 11.65 -24.36 -13.32
N GLN A 284 10.38 -24.62 -13.05
CA GLN A 284 9.33 -24.60 -14.08
C GLN A 284 8.53 -23.30 -14.09
N ILE A 285 8.42 -22.62 -12.94
CA ILE A 285 7.67 -21.36 -12.81
C ILE A 285 8.37 -20.22 -13.57
N ARG A 286 9.69 -20.05 -13.40
CA ARG A 286 10.43 -18.90 -13.98
C ARG A 286 10.47 -18.91 -15.51
N PRO A 287 10.74 -20.04 -16.19
CA PRO A 287 10.62 -20.08 -17.65
C PRO A 287 9.17 -19.91 -18.14
N ALA A 288 8.19 -20.28 -17.30
CA ALA A 288 6.77 -20.20 -17.64
C ALA A 288 6.21 -18.78 -17.53
N ASP A 289 6.58 -17.97 -16.54
CA ASP A 289 6.23 -16.54 -16.45
C ASP A 289 7.40 -15.75 -15.83
N PRO A 290 8.34 -15.25 -16.65
CA PRO A 290 9.58 -14.63 -16.16
C PRO A 290 9.37 -13.24 -15.55
N ALA A 291 8.25 -12.58 -15.85
CA ALA A 291 7.98 -11.22 -15.38
C ALA A 291 7.26 -11.21 -14.03
N ARG A 292 6.68 -12.33 -13.60
CA ARG A 292 5.88 -12.38 -12.37
C ARG A 292 6.76 -12.42 -11.11
N PRO A 293 6.51 -11.53 -10.14
CA PRO A 293 7.12 -11.65 -8.82
C PRO A 293 6.74 -12.96 -8.13
N ILE A 294 7.69 -13.54 -7.41
CA ILE A 294 7.48 -14.69 -6.52
C ILE A 294 7.79 -14.28 -5.07
N THR A 295 7.00 -14.83 -4.15
CA THR A 295 7.15 -14.73 -2.69
C THR A 295 6.97 -16.08 -2.01
N ILE A 296 7.09 -16.09 -0.68
CA ILE A 296 6.76 -17.20 0.22
C ILE A 296 6.01 -16.64 1.43
N GLY A 297 4.85 -17.19 1.78
CA GLY A 297 4.08 -16.81 2.96
C GLY A 297 4.72 -17.25 4.28
N TRP A 298 5.75 -16.55 4.76
CA TRP A 298 6.50 -16.94 5.96
C TRP A 298 5.82 -16.57 7.29
N SER A 299 5.48 -17.55 8.14
CA SER A 299 5.22 -17.30 9.57
C SER A 299 6.47 -17.45 10.45
N ASN A 300 7.51 -18.13 9.95
CA ASN A 300 8.79 -18.26 10.64
C ASN A 300 9.75 -17.13 10.25
N THR A 301 9.87 -16.12 11.11
CA THR A 301 10.66 -14.91 10.82
C THR A 301 12.17 -15.18 10.68
N LEU A 302 12.71 -16.22 11.32
CA LEU A 302 14.11 -16.60 11.18
C LEU A 302 14.39 -17.21 9.80
N LEU A 303 13.51 -18.06 9.30
CA LEU A 303 13.62 -18.60 7.94
C LEU A 303 13.40 -17.50 6.88
N ALA A 304 12.46 -16.57 7.13
CA ALA A 304 12.22 -15.41 6.27
C ALA A 304 13.45 -14.49 6.13
N SER A 305 14.36 -14.51 7.11
CA SER A 305 15.56 -13.67 7.12
C SER A 305 16.78 -14.29 6.44
N LEU A 306 16.69 -15.55 6.00
CA LEU A 306 17.81 -16.23 5.37
C LEU A 306 18.15 -15.59 4.01
N PRO A 307 19.44 -15.41 3.66
CA PRO A 307 19.90 -14.75 2.43
C PRO A 307 19.23 -15.24 1.13
N ALA A 308 18.96 -16.54 1.02
CA ALA A 308 18.33 -17.14 -0.16
C ALA A 308 16.99 -16.47 -0.54
N ASN A 309 16.24 -15.92 0.42
CA ASN A 309 15.02 -15.17 0.13
C ASN A 309 15.32 -13.90 -0.68
N GLY A 310 16.27 -13.07 -0.24
CA GLY A 310 16.63 -11.83 -0.91
C GLY A 310 17.27 -12.03 -2.28
N GLU A 311 17.90 -13.19 -2.49
CA GLU A 311 18.52 -13.55 -3.76
C GLU A 311 17.52 -14.09 -4.79
N LEU A 312 16.55 -14.91 -4.36
CA LEU A 312 15.70 -15.69 -5.26
C LEU A 312 14.24 -15.22 -5.36
N LEU A 313 13.78 -14.38 -4.43
CA LEU A 313 12.41 -13.85 -4.39
C LEU A 313 12.39 -12.38 -4.76
N GLU A 314 11.31 -11.96 -5.42
CA GLU A 314 11.09 -10.56 -5.77
C GLU A 314 10.38 -9.81 -4.65
N ILE A 315 9.55 -10.48 -3.87
CA ILE A 315 8.82 -9.95 -2.73
C ILE A 315 9.20 -10.79 -1.50
N ILE A 316 9.38 -10.13 -0.36
CA ILE A 316 9.59 -10.79 0.93
C ILE A 316 8.32 -10.64 1.75
N SER A 317 7.53 -11.69 1.81
CA SER A 317 6.33 -11.71 2.65
C SER A 317 6.61 -12.25 4.03
N TYR A 318 5.81 -11.83 5.02
CA TYR A 318 5.72 -12.54 6.28
C TYR A 318 4.37 -12.35 6.98
N HIS A 319 4.06 -13.28 7.88
CA HIS A 319 2.80 -13.38 8.63
C HIS A 319 3.02 -12.94 10.09
N SER A 320 2.04 -12.25 10.68
CA SER A 320 2.09 -11.83 12.09
C SER A 320 0.72 -11.75 12.75
N PHE A 321 0.60 -12.41 13.89
CA PHE A 321 -0.60 -12.41 14.73
C PHE A 321 -0.27 -11.84 16.12
N PRO A 322 -0.05 -10.52 16.23
CA PRO A 322 0.43 -9.92 17.47
C PRO A 322 -0.64 -9.95 18.56
N ARG A 323 -0.18 -9.86 19.82
CA ARG A 323 -1.08 -9.51 20.93
C ARG A 323 -1.72 -8.14 20.66
N ALA A 324 -2.94 -7.96 21.13
CA ALA A 324 -3.73 -6.73 20.98
C ALA A 324 -3.20 -5.58 21.87
N THR A 325 -1.95 -5.17 21.65
CA THR A 325 -1.30 -4.06 22.38
C THR A 325 -0.46 -3.21 21.42
N PRO A 326 -0.22 -1.93 21.75
CA PRO A 326 0.68 -1.08 20.97
C PRO A 326 2.08 -1.70 20.79
N ALA A 327 2.61 -2.37 21.82
CA ALA A 327 3.89 -3.07 21.76
C ALA A 327 3.88 -4.27 20.78
N GLY A 328 2.77 -5.01 20.71
CA GLY A 328 2.61 -6.11 19.75
C GLY A 328 2.63 -5.62 18.29
N ILE A 329 1.93 -4.51 18.02
CA ILE A 329 1.95 -3.85 16.70
C ILE A 329 3.33 -3.32 16.37
N ALA A 330 4.00 -2.64 17.31
CA ALA A 330 5.35 -2.12 17.12
C ALA A 330 6.36 -3.24 16.84
N GLY A 331 6.25 -4.38 17.53
CA GLY A 331 7.09 -5.57 17.29
C GLY A 331 6.92 -6.12 15.87
N THR A 332 5.68 -6.19 15.38
CA THR A 332 5.36 -6.60 14.00
C THR A 332 6.05 -5.67 12.99
N LEU A 333 5.88 -4.36 13.12
CA LEU A 333 6.53 -3.39 12.22
C LEU A 333 8.07 -3.43 12.33
N THR A 334 8.62 -3.69 13.52
CA THR A 334 10.06 -3.86 13.74
C THR A 334 10.62 -5.08 12.99
N HIS A 335 9.88 -6.19 12.95
CA HIS A 335 10.27 -7.35 12.14
C HIS A 335 10.32 -7.00 10.66
N GLY A 336 9.27 -6.36 10.14
CA GLY A 336 9.23 -5.89 8.75
C GLY A 336 10.39 -4.93 8.43
N ALA A 337 10.65 -3.95 9.30
CA ALA A 337 11.75 -3.00 9.12
C ALA A 337 13.12 -3.69 9.12
N THR A 338 13.27 -4.77 9.89
CA THR A 338 14.48 -5.58 9.89
C THR A 338 14.64 -6.34 8.58
N LEU A 339 13.57 -6.95 8.04
CA LEU A 339 13.60 -7.59 6.73
C LEU A 339 13.96 -6.60 5.61
N ARG A 340 13.44 -5.36 5.65
CA ARG A 340 13.81 -4.32 4.68
C ARG A 340 15.29 -3.92 4.77
N ARG A 341 15.90 -3.94 5.96
CA ARG A 341 17.34 -3.70 6.10
C ARG A 341 18.18 -4.85 5.55
N LEU A 342 17.73 -6.09 5.73
CA LEU A 342 18.39 -7.27 5.18
C LEU A 342 18.24 -7.34 3.65
N PHE A 343 17.10 -6.91 3.13
CA PHE A 343 16.75 -7.01 1.71
C PHE A 343 16.29 -5.65 1.15
N PRO A 344 17.18 -4.65 1.06
CA PRO A 344 16.81 -3.25 0.74
C PRO A 344 16.20 -3.06 -0.64
N THR A 345 16.47 -3.97 -1.59
CA THR A 345 15.93 -3.92 -2.94
C THR A 345 14.58 -4.63 -3.07
N ARG A 346 14.15 -5.41 -2.07
CA ARG A 346 12.93 -6.21 -2.13
C ARG A 346 11.78 -5.53 -1.38
N PRO A 347 10.57 -5.44 -1.96
CA PRO A 347 9.39 -5.00 -1.24
C PRO A 347 9.06 -6.01 -0.13
N VAL A 348 8.70 -5.50 1.06
CA VAL A 348 8.26 -6.33 2.19
C VAL A 348 6.75 -6.24 2.35
N LEU A 349 6.06 -7.38 2.26
CA LEU A 349 4.60 -7.50 2.31
C LEU A 349 4.15 -8.15 3.62
N PHE A 350 3.22 -7.53 4.34
CA PHE A 350 2.50 -8.21 5.43
C PHE A 350 1.38 -9.07 4.79
N GLU A 351 1.68 -10.34 4.50
CA GLU A 351 0.82 -11.23 3.69
C GLU A 351 -0.31 -11.89 4.49
N GLU A 352 -0.11 -12.07 5.80
CA GLU A 352 -1.18 -12.42 6.73
C GLU A 352 -0.98 -11.69 8.04
N VAL A 353 -1.91 -10.80 8.36
CA VAL A 353 -1.87 -10.07 9.62
C VAL A 353 -3.25 -9.91 10.22
N GLY A 354 -3.32 -10.00 11.54
CA GLY A 354 -4.57 -9.73 12.23
C GLY A 354 -4.50 -9.89 13.74
N ILE A 355 -5.53 -9.40 14.41
CA ILE A 355 -5.80 -9.57 15.83
C ILE A 355 -7.13 -10.30 16.00
N SER A 356 -7.13 -11.39 16.77
CA SER A 356 -8.32 -12.20 16.98
C SER A 356 -9.30 -11.53 17.95
N ASN A 357 -10.56 -11.46 17.53
CA ASN A 357 -11.66 -10.95 18.35
C ASN A 357 -12.11 -11.92 19.45
N ALA A 358 -11.51 -13.10 19.56
CA ALA A 358 -11.72 -13.98 20.71
C ALA A 358 -11.08 -13.44 21.99
N THR A 359 -10.08 -12.56 21.85
CA THR A 359 -9.27 -12.06 22.98
C THR A 359 -9.46 -10.57 23.25
N VAL A 360 -10.08 -9.84 22.32
CA VAL A 360 -10.24 -8.39 22.39
C VAL A 360 -11.48 -7.97 21.59
N ASP A 361 -12.14 -6.91 22.04
CA ASP A 361 -13.29 -6.32 21.34
C ASP A 361 -12.95 -5.87 19.91
N GLU A 362 -13.95 -5.93 19.02
CA GLU A 362 -13.80 -5.60 17.60
C GLU A 362 -13.42 -4.13 17.34
N GLN A 363 -13.84 -3.19 18.20
CA GLN A 363 -13.43 -1.79 18.07
C GLN A 363 -11.98 -1.60 18.49
N ALA A 364 -11.58 -2.19 19.63
CA ALA A 364 -10.22 -2.07 20.13
C ALA A 364 -9.18 -2.71 19.20
N SER A 365 -9.46 -3.92 18.70
CA SER A 365 -8.65 -4.55 17.65
C SER A 365 -8.67 -3.74 16.36
N GLY A 366 -9.83 -3.25 15.93
CA GLY A 366 -9.95 -2.41 14.74
C GLY A 366 -9.05 -1.18 14.79
N VAL A 367 -8.96 -0.51 15.95
CA VAL A 367 -8.07 0.65 16.12
C VAL A 367 -6.59 0.25 16.02
N LEU A 368 -6.18 -0.87 16.62
CA LEU A 368 -4.81 -1.36 16.55
C LEU A 368 -4.42 -1.81 15.14
N GLU A 369 -5.32 -2.51 14.45
CA GLU A 369 -5.13 -2.93 13.05
C GLU A 369 -5.11 -1.72 12.10
N GLY A 370 -5.96 -0.72 12.32
CA GLY A 370 -5.95 0.54 11.57
C GLY A 370 -4.64 1.30 11.74
N ALA A 371 -4.12 1.39 12.98
CA ALA A 371 -2.79 1.96 13.24
C ALA A 371 -1.69 1.19 12.51
N MET A 372 -1.72 -0.14 12.57
CA MET A 372 -0.73 -1.00 11.90
C MET A 372 -0.76 -0.83 10.37
N LEU A 373 -1.95 -0.81 9.77
CA LEU A 373 -2.16 -0.59 8.34
C LEU A 373 -1.58 0.76 7.89
N LEU A 374 -1.92 1.84 8.60
CA LEU A 374 -1.49 3.18 8.23
C LEU A 374 0.01 3.39 8.45
N ARG A 375 0.61 2.72 9.45
CA ARG A 375 2.08 2.67 9.60
C ARG A 375 2.75 1.86 8.50
N ALA A 376 2.16 0.73 8.11
CA ALA A 376 2.68 -0.07 7.01
C ALA A 376 2.77 0.79 5.73
N TYR A 377 1.71 1.57 5.45
CA TYR A 377 1.70 2.50 4.33
C TYR A 377 2.71 3.64 4.48
N SER A 378 2.70 4.36 5.61
CA SER A 378 3.57 5.53 5.82
C SER A 378 5.05 5.20 5.85
N GLU A 379 5.41 4.02 6.36
CA GLU A 379 6.80 3.57 6.42
C GLU A 379 7.27 2.98 5.09
N GLY A 380 6.40 2.84 4.09
CA GLY A 380 6.75 2.37 2.74
C GLY A 380 6.91 0.85 2.63
N PHE A 381 6.10 0.09 3.37
CA PHE A 381 5.95 -1.35 3.11
C PHE A 381 5.12 -1.61 1.85
N ALA A 382 5.24 -2.80 1.28
CA ALA A 382 4.59 -3.15 0.02
C ALA A 382 3.07 -3.35 0.17
N GLY A 383 2.60 -3.66 1.37
CA GLY A 383 1.17 -3.85 1.60
C GLY A 383 0.79 -4.53 2.91
N TYR A 384 -0.52 -4.68 3.10
CA TYR A 384 -1.19 -5.25 4.25
C TYR A 384 -2.36 -6.14 3.79
N LEU A 385 -2.27 -7.43 4.06
CA LEU A 385 -3.33 -8.41 3.81
C LEU A 385 -3.87 -8.94 5.14
N LYS A 386 -5.14 -8.62 5.41
CA LYS A 386 -5.81 -9.08 6.61
C LYS A 386 -6.01 -10.60 6.52
N TRP A 387 -5.58 -11.32 7.56
CA TRP A 387 -6.14 -12.62 7.86
C TRP A 387 -7.40 -12.37 8.69
N MET A 388 -8.59 -12.69 8.20
CA MET A 388 -8.93 -13.04 6.82
C MET A 388 -10.21 -12.31 6.38
N LEU A 389 -10.81 -12.64 5.24
CA LEU A 389 -12.01 -11.95 4.78
C LEU A 389 -13.19 -12.09 5.76
N THR A 390 -13.55 -13.32 6.12
CA THR A 390 -14.72 -13.64 6.94
C THR A 390 -14.33 -14.58 8.08
N ASP A 391 -14.87 -14.36 9.28
CA ASP A 391 -14.75 -15.29 10.42
C ASP A 391 -15.20 -16.70 10.03
N LEU A 392 -14.65 -17.71 10.71
CA LEU A 392 -15.06 -19.10 10.52
C LEU A 392 -16.25 -19.45 11.41
N PRO A 393 -17.03 -20.48 11.03
CA PRO A 393 -17.95 -21.13 11.94
C PRO A 393 -17.20 -21.59 13.20
N PRO A 394 -17.82 -21.53 14.40
CA PRO A 394 -17.19 -21.84 15.69
C PRO A 394 -17.05 -23.36 15.90
N VAL A 395 -16.43 -24.04 14.94
CA VAL A 395 -16.12 -25.48 14.96
C VAL A 395 -14.62 -25.72 15.17
N GLY A 396 -13.81 -24.67 15.09
CA GLY A 396 -12.36 -24.72 15.18
C GLY A 396 -11.82 -24.19 16.51
N ASP A 397 -10.61 -23.65 16.44
CA ASP A 397 -9.98 -22.93 17.54
C ASP A 397 -10.64 -21.54 17.63
N PRO A 398 -11.26 -21.17 18.77
CA PRO A 398 -11.93 -19.89 18.93
C PRO A 398 -11.06 -18.68 18.57
N VAL A 399 -9.73 -18.77 18.77
CA VAL A 399 -8.80 -17.70 18.40
C VAL A 399 -8.69 -17.60 16.88
N GLN A 400 -8.52 -18.72 16.19
CA GLN A 400 -8.37 -18.78 14.73
C GLN A 400 -9.67 -18.40 14.00
N ASP A 401 -10.82 -18.74 14.58
CA ASP A 401 -12.12 -18.50 13.97
C ASP A 401 -12.52 -17.01 13.91
N ARG A 402 -11.81 -16.14 14.65
CA ARG A 402 -12.25 -14.75 14.94
C ARG A 402 -11.34 -13.64 14.41
N TYR A 403 -10.56 -13.92 13.37
CA TYR A 403 -9.67 -12.95 12.73
C TYR A 403 -10.33 -12.16 11.58
N GLY A 404 -11.48 -12.59 11.08
CA GLY A 404 -12.13 -12.06 9.87
C GLY A 404 -12.42 -10.56 9.92
N GLY A 405 -12.36 -9.89 8.77
CA GLY A 405 -12.89 -8.52 8.61
C GLY A 405 -14.44 -8.48 8.62
N LEU A 406 -15.06 -9.61 8.29
CA LEU A 406 -16.49 -9.84 8.34
C LEU A 406 -16.82 -10.90 9.40
N ARG A 407 -18.03 -10.83 9.95
CA ARG A 407 -18.60 -11.90 10.79
C ARG A 407 -19.18 -13.00 9.89
N THR A 408 -19.53 -14.15 10.47
CA THR A 408 -20.12 -15.29 9.74
C THR A 408 -21.47 -15.00 9.08
N ASP A 409 -22.18 -13.95 9.50
CA ASP A 409 -23.40 -13.44 8.82
C ASP A 409 -23.08 -12.43 7.70
N SER A 410 -21.79 -12.29 7.32
CA SER A 410 -21.26 -11.32 6.37
C SER A 410 -21.38 -9.85 6.79
N SER A 411 -21.78 -9.55 8.03
CA SER A 411 -21.77 -8.18 8.54
C SER A 411 -20.33 -7.69 8.77
N ALA A 412 -20.09 -6.42 8.44
CA ALA A 412 -18.76 -5.83 8.57
C ALA A 412 -18.37 -5.58 10.03
N LYS A 413 -17.10 -5.87 10.34
CA LYS A 413 -16.44 -5.41 11.56
C LYS A 413 -15.81 -4.02 11.35
N PRO A 414 -15.44 -3.29 12.42
CA PRO A 414 -14.83 -1.96 12.32
C PRO A 414 -13.62 -1.88 11.39
N ILE A 415 -12.73 -2.88 11.40
CA ILE A 415 -11.56 -2.90 10.52
C ILE A 415 -11.92 -2.98 9.04
N HIS A 416 -12.95 -3.74 8.65
CA HIS A 416 -13.40 -3.83 7.25
C HIS A 416 -13.89 -2.47 6.74
N ARG A 417 -14.59 -1.70 7.59
CA ARG A 417 -15.02 -0.33 7.29
C ARG A 417 -13.84 0.61 7.07
N ILE A 418 -12.83 0.53 7.94
CA ILE A 418 -11.65 1.41 7.88
C ILE A 418 -10.74 1.05 6.72
N MET A 419 -10.52 -0.23 6.45
CA MET A 419 -9.85 -0.69 5.23
C MET A 419 -10.62 -0.23 3.99
N GLY A 420 -11.96 -0.26 4.01
CA GLY A 420 -12.82 0.27 2.93
C GLY A 420 -12.60 1.75 2.66
N ALA A 421 -12.62 2.57 3.72
CA ALA A 421 -12.33 3.99 3.62
C ALA A 421 -10.89 4.26 3.14
N PHE A 422 -9.93 3.45 3.59
CA PHE A 422 -8.53 3.56 3.18
C PHE A 422 -8.29 3.13 1.73
N GLY A 423 -8.93 2.06 1.25
CA GLY A 423 -8.86 1.64 -0.15
C GLY A 423 -9.46 2.69 -1.09
N ALA A 424 -10.57 3.33 -0.70
CA ALA A 424 -11.14 4.46 -1.45
C ALA A 424 -10.19 5.67 -1.48
N TYR A 425 -9.47 5.93 -0.39
CA TYR A 425 -8.41 6.93 -0.34
C TYR A 425 -7.23 6.58 -1.26
N LEU A 426 -6.67 5.36 -1.16
CA LEU A 426 -5.56 4.91 -2.00
C LEU A 426 -5.87 4.97 -3.50
N ALA A 427 -7.11 4.67 -3.89
CA ALA A 427 -7.52 4.71 -5.29
C ALA A 427 -7.56 6.12 -5.89
N ALA A 428 -7.69 7.15 -5.04
CA ALA A 428 -7.98 8.51 -5.45
C ALA A 428 -7.02 9.56 -4.86
N THR A 429 -6.04 9.20 -4.04
CA THR A 429 -5.12 10.18 -3.46
C THR A 429 -4.04 10.59 -4.45
N ALA A 430 -3.69 11.87 -4.42
CA ALA A 430 -2.49 12.43 -5.07
C ALA A 430 -1.46 12.90 -4.03
N ALA A 431 -1.75 12.71 -2.73
CA ALA A 431 -0.86 13.10 -1.66
C ALA A 431 0.25 12.08 -1.46
N ALA A 432 1.42 12.56 -1.03
CA ALA A 432 2.43 11.68 -0.46
C ALA A 432 1.87 10.99 0.80
N PRO A 433 2.37 9.78 1.15
CA PRO A 433 2.04 9.14 2.41
C PRO A 433 2.28 10.08 3.60
N GLY A 434 1.34 10.10 4.54
CA GLY A 434 1.35 10.99 5.68
C GLY A 434 2.26 10.52 6.81
N GLY A 435 2.41 11.39 7.81
CA GLY A 435 3.02 11.02 9.08
C GLY A 435 2.00 10.34 9.98
N LEU A 436 2.40 9.24 10.63
CA LEU A 436 1.67 8.75 11.79
C LEU A 436 2.25 9.38 13.05
N VAL A 437 1.38 9.96 13.87
CA VAL A 437 1.67 10.33 15.25
C VAL A 437 0.91 9.38 16.16
N THR A 438 1.64 8.57 16.92
CA THR A 438 1.03 7.77 18.01
C THR A 438 0.77 8.72 19.17
N VAL A 439 -0.46 8.74 19.68
CA VAL A 439 -0.81 9.58 20.82
C VAL A 439 -1.02 8.66 22.02
N GLY A 440 -0.02 8.52 22.89
CA GLY A 440 -0.15 7.83 24.18
C GLY A 440 -0.06 6.30 24.18
N ASP A 441 -0.38 5.70 25.34
CA ASP A 441 -0.21 4.27 25.66
C ASP A 441 -1.46 3.40 25.36
N GLY A 442 -2.55 4.01 24.90
CA GLY A 442 -3.79 3.34 24.48
C GLY A 442 -3.82 3.05 22.98
N PRO A 443 -4.88 2.40 22.45
CA PRO A 443 -5.10 2.28 21.02
C PRO A 443 -5.57 3.64 20.50
N THR A 444 -4.66 4.60 20.40
CA THR A 444 -4.93 5.95 19.91
C THR A 444 -3.87 6.30 18.89
N TYR A 445 -4.32 6.61 17.69
CA TYR A 445 -3.43 6.97 16.60
C TYR A 445 -4.01 8.16 15.84
N ARG A 446 -3.13 8.95 15.25
CA ARG A 446 -3.45 9.99 14.27
C ARG A 446 -2.57 9.77 13.05
N TYR A 447 -3.20 9.61 11.89
CA TYR A 447 -2.54 9.63 10.60
C TYR A 447 -3.08 10.83 9.83
N GLU A 448 -2.18 11.66 9.31
CA GLU A 448 -2.57 12.88 8.60
C GLU A 448 -1.73 13.06 7.34
N THR A 449 -2.43 13.35 6.25
CA THR A 449 -1.86 13.76 4.97
C THR A 449 -2.43 15.14 4.61
N SER A 450 -2.02 15.68 3.47
CA SER A 450 -2.60 16.90 2.92
C SER A 450 -4.07 16.76 2.50
N ASP A 451 -4.55 15.55 2.22
CA ASP A 451 -5.90 15.27 1.72
C ASP A 451 -6.70 14.27 2.58
N ALA A 452 -6.14 13.73 3.66
CA ALA A 452 -6.82 12.75 4.50
C ALA A 452 -6.41 12.84 5.98
N PHE A 453 -7.28 12.33 6.84
CA PHE A 453 -7.09 12.25 8.28
C PHE A 453 -7.73 10.96 8.79
N TYR A 454 -6.99 10.18 9.56
CA TYR A 454 -7.49 8.99 10.22
C TYR A 454 -7.13 9.05 11.70
N ALA A 455 -8.09 8.62 12.52
CA ALA A 455 -7.94 8.64 13.96
C ALA A 455 -8.53 7.38 14.59
N GLY A 456 -7.85 6.88 15.62
CA GLY A 456 -8.39 5.91 16.55
C GLY A 456 -8.55 6.53 17.94
N GLY A 457 -9.68 6.28 18.59
CA GLY A 457 -10.04 6.84 19.90
C GLY A 457 -10.64 8.26 19.82
N SER A 458 -10.52 9.01 20.92
CA SER A 458 -10.99 10.40 21.00
C SER A 458 -9.81 11.35 20.81
N LEU A 459 -9.98 12.39 19.98
CA LEU A 459 -8.96 13.41 19.69
C LEU A 459 -9.59 14.80 19.79
N THR A 460 -8.99 15.71 20.54
CA THR A 460 -9.59 17.03 20.81
C THR A 460 -8.70 18.21 20.40
N ASP A 461 -7.69 17.99 19.57
CA ASP A 461 -6.74 19.03 19.17
C ASP A 461 -6.41 19.00 17.67
N GLY A 462 -6.23 20.17 17.09
CA GLY A 462 -5.94 20.42 15.68
C GLY A 462 -7.16 20.71 14.81
N ALA A 463 -6.98 20.57 13.49
CA ALA A 463 -7.97 20.92 12.48
C ALA A 463 -9.20 19.99 12.45
N VAL A 464 -9.07 18.80 13.02
CA VAL A 464 -10.13 17.79 13.14
C VAL A 464 -10.21 17.36 14.59
N GLU A 465 -11.32 17.70 15.24
CA GLU A 465 -11.64 17.22 16.58
C GLU A 465 -12.75 16.16 16.49
N VAL A 466 -12.57 15.07 17.23
CA VAL A 466 -13.43 13.89 17.20
C VAL A 466 -13.75 13.45 18.62
N ARG A 467 -15.03 13.40 18.96
CA ARG A 467 -15.52 12.90 20.24
C ARG A 467 -16.52 11.78 19.98
N LEU A 468 -16.04 10.55 20.00
CA LEU A 468 -16.87 9.35 19.83
C LEU A 468 -17.44 8.92 21.19
N ALA A 469 -18.63 8.31 21.15
CA ALA A 469 -19.32 7.83 22.36
C ALA A 469 -18.62 6.64 23.03
N ALA A 470 -17.77 5.93 22.29
CA ALA A 470 -16.97 4.80 22.74
C ALA A 470 -15.67 4.73 21.91
N PRO A 471 -14.66 3.94 22.31
CA PRO A 471 -13.50 3.68 21.46
C PRO A 471 -13.93 3.25 20.05
N GLY A 472 -13.39 3.93 19.05
CA GLY A 472 -13.75 3.75 17.66
C GLY A 472 -12.75 4.48 16.76
N GLN A 473 -13.06 4.54 15.48
CA GLN A 473 -12.18 5.15 14.47
C GLN A 473 -12.95 6.17 13.65
N LEU A 474 -12.24 7.19 13.15
CA LEU A 474 -12.70 8.13 12.14
C LEU A 474 -11.75 8.07 10.94
N ALA A 475 -12.32 7.97 9.75
CA ALA A 475 -11.64 8.24 8.50
C ALA A 475 -12.26 9.49 7.87
N LEU A 476 -11.41 10.42 7.44
CA LEU A 476 -11.77 11.61 6.69
C LEU A 476 -10.88 11.69 5.46
N ARG A 477 -11.48 11.88 4.28
CA ARG A 477 -10.77 12.22 3.04
C ARG A 477 -11.34 13.50 2.44
N ARG A 478 -10.52 14.25 1.73
CA ARG A 478 -10.83 15.54 1.09
C ARG A 478 -10.46 15.42 -0.37
N ARG A 479 -11.47 15.45 -1.25
CA ARG A 479 -11.27 15.57 -2.70
C ARG A 479 -12.60 15.99 -3.33
N GLY A 480 -12.72 17.26 -3.69
CA GLY A 480 -13.98 17.93 -4.10
C GLY A 480 -15.04 18.06 -2.98
N ALA A 481 -15.16 17.07 -2.09
CA ALA A 481 -15.93 17.12 -0.85
C ALA A 481 -15.12 16.48 0.29
N MET A 482 -15.47 16.83 1.54
CA MET A 482 -14.93 16.11 2.69
C MET A 482 -15.85 14.93 3.00
N MET A 483 -15.33 13.71 2.90
CA MET A 483 -16.05 12.48 3.18
C MET A 483 -15.57 11.91 4.51
N LEU A 484 -16.51 11.58 5.40
CA LEU A 484 -16.21 11.06 6.73
C LEU A 484 -16.89 9.72 6.97
N LEU A 485 -16.22 8.81 7.67
CA LEU A 485 -16.77 7.56 8.16
C LEU A 485 -16.27 7.32 9.58
N ALA A 486 -17.18 7.07 10.52
CA ALA A 486 -16.84 6.70 11.89
C ALA A 486 -17.36 5.30 12.21
N THR A 487 -16.65 4.54 13.05
CA THR A 487 -17.09 3.21 13.52
C THR A 487 -17.94 3.29 14.80
N GLN A 488 -18.07 4.48 15.38
CA GLN A 488 -18.90 4.80 16.54
C GLN A 488 -19.61 6.14 16.32
N PRO A 489 -20.79 6.37 16.93
CA PRO A 489 -21.45 7.66 16.84
C PRO A 489 -20.75 8.68 17.74
N GLY A 490 -20.94 9.96 17.47
CA GLY A 490 -20.32 11.02 18.25
C GLY A 490 -20.52 12.41 17.65
N SER A 491 -19.56 13.29 17.89
CA SER A 491 -19.47 14.60 17.24
C SER A 491 -18.10 14.82 16.59
N VAL A 492 -18.11 15.56 15.49
CA VAL A 492 -16.92 16.01 14.78
C VAL A 492 -16.95 17.53 14.68
N THR A 493 -15.81 18.16 14.92
CA THR A 493 -15.57 19.58 14.63
C THR A 493 -14.43 19.71 13.64
N LEU A 494 -14.66 20.45 12.56
CA LEU A 494 -13.68 20.72 11.50
C LEU A 494 -13.31 22.20 11.50
N ASP A 495 -12.02 22.52 11.52
CA ASP A 495 -11.52 23.85 11.15
C ASP A 495 -11.38 23.91 9.62
N LEU A 496 -12.38 24.49 8.96
CA LEU A 496 -12.46 24.49 7.51
C LEU A 496 -11.35 25.33 6.87
N ARG A 497 -10.89 26.40 7.53
CA ARG A 497 -9.84 27.27 7.00
C ARG A 497 -8.48 26.59 7.04
N GLN A 498 -8.22 25.81 8.10
CA GLN A 498 -7.00 25.01 8.20
C GLN A 498 -7.03 23.81 7.24
N LEU A 499 -8.18 23.15 7.09
CA LEU A 499 -8.33 21.97 6.22
C LEU A 499 -8.39 22.29 4.74
N MET A 500 -9.03 23.40 4.38
CA MET A 500 -9.24 23.87 3.02
C MET A 500 -9.22 25.41 2.99
N PRO A 501 -8.04 26.04 2.96
CA PRO A 501 -7.91 27.51 2.93
C PRO A 501 -8.76 28.21 1.86
N ALA A 502 -9.01 27.52 0.74
CA ALA A 502 -9.80 27.99 -0.38
C ALA A 502 -11.33 27.82 -0.23
N TYR A 503 -11.81 27.36 0.93
CA TYR A 503 -13.24 27.25 1.24
C TYR A 503 -13.93 28.63 1.27
N ARG A 504 -15.16 28.67 0.73
CA ARG A 504 -16.04 29.85 0.72
C ARG A 504 -17.25 29.68 1.65
N THR A 505 -18.13 28.71 1.39
CA THR A 505 -19.37 28.50 2.15
C THR A 505 -19.68 27.02 2.36
N VAL A 506 -20.24 26.65 3.52
CA VAL A 506 -20.77 25.30 3.76
C VAL A 506 -22.17 25.25 3.18
N SER A 507 -22.39 24.37 2.21
CA SER A 507 -23.70 24.21 1.58
C SER A 507 -24.58 23.26 2.39
N ALA A 508 -24.02 22.11 2.80
CA ALA A 508 -24.72 21.11 3.59
C ALA A 508 -23.74 20.13 4.25
N VAL A 509 -24.17 19.51 5.34
CA VAL A 509 -23.62 18.23 5.80
C VAL A 509 -24.71 17.19 5.66
N GLU A 510 -24.38 16.06 5.07
CA GLU A 510 -25.34 15.00 4.82
C GLU A 510 -24.79 13.64 5.24
N ARG A 511 -25.70 12.77 5.69
CA ARG A 511 -25.45 11.37 6.03
C ARG A 511 -26.06 10.47 4.98
N ARG A 512 -25.38 9.38 4.64
CA ARG A 512 -25.87 8.37 3.69
C ARG A 512 -26.94 7.48 4.33
N GLU A 513 -28.09 7.36 3.65
CA GLU A 513 -29.20 6.50 4.02
C GLU A 513 -29.60 5.61 2.84
N GLY A 514 -29.06 4.38 2.82
CA GLY A 514 -29.20 3.51 1.67
C GLY A 514 -28.62 4.18 0.42
N ASP A 515 -29.49 4.47 -0.55
CA ASP A 515 -29.10 5.09 -1.81
C ASP A 515 -29.19 6.63 -1.85
N THR A 516 -29.69 7.25 -0.78
CA THR A 516 -29.89 8.70 -0.68
C THR A 516 -28.96 9.35 0.35
N TRP A 517 -28.93 10.68 0.34
CA TRP A 517 -28.26 11.51 1.32
C TRP A 517 -29.32 12.30 2.09
N ALA A 518 -29.24 12.29 3.42
CA ALA A 518 -30.13 13.00 4.32
C ALA A 518 -29.37 14.13 5.04
N PRO A 519 -29.96 15.32 5.21
CA PRO A 519 -29.30 16.43 5.87
C PRO A 519 -29.01 16.13 7.35
N VAL A 520 -27.93 16.73 7.87
CA VAL A 520 -27.51 16.67 9.27
C VAL A 520 -27.45 18.10 9.81
N ASP A 521 -27.94 18.31 11.02
CA ASP A 521 -27.85 19.61 11.69
C ASP A 521 -26.39 20.00 11.95
N ILE A 522 -26.08 21.27 11.68
CA ILE A 522 -24.74 21.83 11.80
C ILE A 522 -24.71 23.06 12.70
N VAL A 523 -23.58 23.27 13.36
CA VAL A 523 -23.23 24.51 14.05
C VAL A 523 -21.97 25.06 13.41
N LEU A 524 -22.05 26.27 12.85
CA LEU A 524 -20.90 26.96 12.24
C LEU A 524 -20.56 28.21 13.07
N THR A 525 -19.39 28.22 13.69
CA THR A 525 -18.86 29.35 14.47
C THR A 525 -17.56 29.83 13.85
N GLY A 526 -17.63 30.89 13.03
CA GLY A 526 -16.51 31.28 12.17
C GLY A 526 -16.22 30.19 11.13
N ASP A 527 -14.97 29.74 11.04
CA ASP A 527 -14.56 28.63 10.16
C ASP A 527 -14.70 27.24 10.83
N ARG A 528 -15.22 27.17 12.06
CA ARG A 528 -15.38 25.91 12.80
C ARG A 528 -16.77 25.30 12.58
N LEU A 529 -16.81 24.16 11.90
CA LEU A 529 -18.03 23.40 11.61
C LEU A 529 -18.17 22.20 12.55
N THR A 530 -19.23 22.15 13.35
CA THR A 530 -19.55 21.03 14.25
C THR A 530 -20.84 20.34 13.83
N PHE A 531 -20.85 19.01 13.84
CA PHE A 531 -22.03 18.19 13.54
C PHE A 531 -21.97 16.81 14.23
N ALA A 532 -23.13 16.15 14.34
CA ALA A 532 -23.22 14.79 14.83
C ALA A 532 -22.80 13.78 13.75
N ILE A 533 -22.00 12.78 14.12
CA ILE A 533 -21.61 11.68 13.23
C ILE A 533 -22.26 10.37 13.68
N ALA A 534 -22.85 9.64 12.74
CA ALA A 534 -23.41 8.31 12.99
C ALA A 534 -22.39 7.20 12.70
N ALA A 535 -22.45 6.11 13.47
CA ALA A 535 -21.63 4.92 13.26
C ALA A 535 -21.96 4.24 11.93
N ASP A 536 -20.92 3.79 11.23
CA ASP A 536 -20.96 3.01 10.00
C ASP A 536 -21.79 3.64 8.87
N ARG A 537 -22.01 4.96 8.95
CA ARG A 537 -22.70 5.74 7.93
C ARG A 537 -21.73 6.77 7.35
N PRO A 538 -21.51 6.72 6.03
CA PRO A 538 -20.84 7.80 5.30
C PRO A 538 -21.48 9.16 5.59
N HIS A 539 -20.66 10.17 5.87
CA HIS A 539 -21.06 11.59 5.88
C HIS A 539 -20.29 12.33 4.79
N ARG A 540 -20.90 13.36 4.22
CA ARG A 540 -20.23 14.28 3.31
C ARG A 540 -20.48 15.73 3.75
N VAL A 541 -19.42 16.52 3.77
CA VAL A 541 -19.49 17.97 3.92
C VAL A 541 -19.38 18.56 2.52
N GLN A 542 -20.45 19.20 2.07
CA GLN A 542 -20.47 19.94 0.82
C GLN A 542 -20.02 21.38 1.06
N LEU A 543 -18.97 21.76 0.36
CA LEU A 543 -18.34 23.06 0.45
C LEU A 543 -18.35 23.70 -0.94
N THR A 544 -18.53 25.02 -1.01
CA THR A 544 -18.09 25.78 -2.17
C THR A 544 -16.67 26.28 -1.95
N SER A 545 -15.91 26.39 -3.03
CA SER A 545 -14.53 26.80 -3.01
C SER A 545 -14.22 27.87 -4.07
N TRP A 546 -13.05 28.49 -3.95
CA TRP A 546 -12.54 29.37 -5.00
C TRP A 546 -12.05 28.62 -6.25
N PHE A 547 -12.01 27.28 -6.22
CA PHE A 547 -11.73 26.40 -7.36
C PHE A 547 -13.00 25.94 -8.09
N ASP A 548 -14.19 26.32 -7.60
CA ASP A 548 -15.43 26.03 -8.30
C ASP A 548 -15.58 26.99 -9.50
N PRO A 549 -16.12 26.52 -10.66
CA PRO A 549 -16.33 27.37 -11.82
C PRO A 549 -17.13 28.63 -11.49
N ALA A 550 -16.65 29.78 -11.96
CA ALA A 550 -17.30 31.07 -11.83
C ALA A 550 -18.05 31.45 -13.11
N THR A 551 -18.89 32.49 -13.01
CA THR A 551 -19.52 33.09 -14.18
C THR A 551 -18.66 34.22 -14.73
N ALA A 552 -18.75 34.48 -16.03
CA ALA A 552 -17.99 35.55 -16.67
C ALA A 552 -18.34 36.92 -16.05
N GLN A 553 -17.32 37.69 -15.69
CA GLN A 553 -17.45 39.01 -15.09
C GLN A 553 -17.00 40.12 -16.05
N ALA A 554 -17.74 41.24 -16.08
CA ALA A 554 -17.36 42.42 -16.85
C ALA A 554 -16.02 43.00 -16.36
N GLY A 555 -15.10 43.28 -17.29
CA GLY A 555 -13.75 43.78 -16.97
C GLY A 555 -12.71 42.69 -16.66
N CYS A 556 -13.09 41.41 -16.81
CA CYS A 556 -12.20 40.26 -16.64
C CYS A 556 -12.10 39.46 -17.94
N GLN A 557 -10.99 38.75 -18.11
CA GLN A 557 -10.85 37.72 -19.15
C GLN A 557 -11.36 36.38 -18.59
N PHE A 558 -12.42 35.84 -19.19
CA PHE A 558 -12.98 34.54 -18.82
C PHE A 558 -12.38 33.44 -19.68
N PHE A 559 -12.01 32.32 -19.05
CA PHE A 559 -11.45 31.15 -19.71
C PHE A 559 -12.46 30.00 -19.63
N ALA A 560 -13.07 29.65 -20.76
CA ALA A 560 -14.10 28.61 -20.82
C ALA A 560 -13.54 27.21 -20.58
N GLU A 561 -12.23 27.03 -20.83
CA GLU A 561 -11.50 25.78 -20.65
C GLU A 561 -11.46 25.33 -19.18
N THR A 562 -11.44 26.28 -18.25
CA THR A 562 -11.40 26.01 -16.81
C THR A 562 -12.58 26.59 -16.04
N GLY A 563 -13.36 27.48 -16.65
CA GLY A 563 -14.50 28.14 -16.00
C GLY A 563 -14.10 29.26 -15.03
N HIS A 564 -12.90 29.85 -15.18
CA HIS A 564 -12.37 30.86 -14.27
C HIS A 564 -12.10 32.19 -14.95
N SER A 565 -12.14 33.26 -14.16
CA SER A 565 -11.86 34.62 -14.61
C SER A 565 -10.50 35.12 -14.12
N LEU A 566 -9.86 35.95 -14.93
CA LEU A 566 -8.66 36.68 -14.56
C LEU A 566 -8.90 38.18 -14.73
N CYS A 567 -8.61 38.95 -13.69
CA CYS A 567 -8.97 40.36 -13.60
C CYS A 567 -7.78 41.23 -13.15
N GLY A 568 -7.85 42.54 -13.40
CA GLY A 568 -7.00 43.56 -12.75
C GLY A 568 -5.49 43.29 -12.85
N THR A 569 -4.79 43.46 -11.72
CA THR A 569 -3.32 43.34 -11.63
C THR A 569 -2.81 41.96 -12.06
N PHE A 570 -3.53 40.88 -11.73
CA PHE A 570 -3.15 39.53 -12.16
C PHE A 570 -3.33 39.31 -13.66
N LEU A 571 -4.37 39.88 -14.28
CA LEU A 571 -4.52 39.85 -15.74
C LEU A 571 -3.39 40.58 -16.44
N ALA A 572 -3.06 41.80 -15.97
CA ALA A 572 -1.97 42.59 -16.52
C ALA A 572 -0.61 41.88 -16.35
N TYR A 573 -0.38 41.21 -15.22
CA TYR A 573 0.83 40.40 -15.00
C TYR A 573 0.88 39.20 -15.93
N TRP A 574 -0.19 38.41 -16.02
CA TRP A 574 -0.25 37.23 -16.89
C TRP A 574 0.04 37.60 -18.34
N GLN A 575 -0.56 38.69 -18.85
CA GLN A 575 -0.36 39.16 -20.23
C GLN A 575 1.08 39.62 -20.50
N ARG A 576 1.74 40.29 -19.54
CA ARG A 576 3.10 40.83 -19.74
C ARG A 576 4.21 39.81 -19.54
N ALA A 577 4.03 38.84 -18.63
CA ALA A 577 5.12 38.02 -18.10
C ALA A 577 5.24 36.63 -18.76
N GLY A 578 4.29 36.23 -19.61
CA GLY A 578 4.41 34.97 -20.39
C GLY A 578 3.10 34.28 -20.73
N GLY A 579 1.98 34.70 -20.16
CA GLY A 579 0.65 34.22 -20.52
C GLY A 579 0.46 32.70 -20.39
N LEU A 580 -0.28 32.14 -21.34
CA LEU A 580 -0.72 30.74 -21.33
C LEU A 580 0.45 29.76 -21.32
N THR A 581 1.51 30.03 -22.09
CA THR A 581 2.67 29.14 -22.22
C THR A 581 3.45 29.00 -20.92
N THR A 582 3.53 30.07 -20.13
CA THR A 582 4.28 30.07 -18.87
C THR A 582 3.41 29.64 -17.69
N PHE A 583 2.22 30.22 -17.54
CA PHE A 583 1.41 30.05 -16.33
C PHE A 583 0.26 29.04 -16.48
N GLY A 584 -0.18 28.80 -17.72
CA GLY A 584 -1.41 28.06 -17.99
C GLY A 584 -2.68 28.88 -17.75
N TYR A 585 -3.80 28.17 -17.75
CA TYR A 585 -5.11 28.74 -17.42
C TYR A 585 -5.25 29.00 -15.92
N PRO A 586 -6.03 30.01 -15.49
CA PRO A 586 -6.44 30.12 -14.09
C PRO A 586 -7.30 28.90 -13.71
N ILE A 587 -7.08 28.35 -12.52
CA ILE A 587 -7.82 27.21 -11.97
C ILE A 587 -8.57 27.56 -10.69
N SER A 588 -8.49 28.82 -10.27
CA SER A 588 -9.27 29.38 -9.17
C SER A 588 -9.61 30.83 -9.50
N GLU A 589 -10.57 31.39 -8.77
CA GLU A 589 -10.69 32.85 -8.64
C GLU A 589 -9.60 33.40 -7.70
N ALA A 590 -9.46 34.72 -7.63
CA ALA A 590 -8.55 35.37 -6.68
C ALA A 590 -9.16 35.41 -5.27
N PHE A 591 -8.40 35.01 -4.24
CA PHE A 591 -8.89 34.93 -2.86
C PHE A 591 -7.80 35.20 -1.81
N PRO A 592 -8.17 35.60 -0.58
CA PRO A 592 -7.21 35.78 0.51
C PRO A 592 -6.71 34.43 1.04
N GLN A 593 -5.39 34.26 1.14
CA GLN A 593 -4.73 33.10 1.71
C GLN A 593 -3.55 33.50 2.58
N VAL A 594 -3.46 32.93 3.79
CA VAL A 594 -2.29 33.04 4.67
C VAL A 594 -1.12 32.28 4.01
N GLN A 595 -0.03 32.99 3.73
CA GLN A 595 1.19 32.42 3.15
C GLN A 595 2.11 31.86 4.24
N ALA A 596 3.21 31.22 3.83
CA ALA A 596 4.17 30.59 4.72
C ALA A 596 4.83 31.55 5.73
N ASP A 597 4.86 32.85 5.44
CA ASP A 597 5.35 33.92 6.32
C ASP A 597 4.28 34.44 7.30
N GLY A 598 3.08 33.86 7.30
CA GLY A 598 1.96 34.26 8.14
C GLY A 598 1.18 35.47 7.61
N VAL A 599 1.56 36.04 6.47
CA VAL A 599 0.88 37.20 5.89
C VAL A 599 -0.25 36.72 4.97
N THR A 600 -1.44 37.28 5.15
CA THR A 600 -2.55 37.06 4.21
C THR A 600 -2.32 37.86 2.95
N ARG A 601 -2.21 37.16 1.81
CA ARG A 601 -2.13 37.77 0.48
C ARG A 601 -3.34 37.39 -0.35
N THR A 602 -3.71 38.26 -1.28
CA THR A 602 -4.61 37.84 -2.36
C THR A 602 -3.81 36.95 -3.30
N VAL A 603 -4.30 35.75 -3.54
CA VAL A 603 -3.66 34.78 -4.42
C VAL A 603 -4.62 34.28 -5.48
N GLN A 604 -4.09 33.82 -6.61
CA GLN A 604 -4.84 33.08 -7.60
C GLN A 604 -4.00 31.92 -8.13
N TYR A 605 -4.60 30.74 -8.25
CA TYR A 605 -3.93 29.56 -8.75
C TYR A 605 -4.13 29.42 -10.25
N PHE A 606 -3.08 29.00 -10.93
CA PHE A 606 -3.03 28.66 -12.34
C PHE A 606 -2.55 27.22 -12.47
N GLU A 607 -2.67 26.63 -13.65
CA GLU A 607 -2.23 25.24 -13.86
C GLU A 607 -0.76 25.01 -13.47
N ARG A 608 0.11 26.01 -13.66
CA ARG A 608 1.56 25.89 -13.45
C ARG A 608 2.13 26.70 -12.30
N ASN A 609 1.42 27.74 -11.83
CA ASN A 609 1.93 28.69 -10.83
C ASN A 609 0.83 29.18 -9.88
N ARG A 610 1.24 29.80 -8.78
CA ARG A 610 0.38 30.60 -7.89
C ARG A 610 0.85 32.04 -7.93
N PHE A 611 -0.05 32.98 -8.24
CA PHE A 611 0.24 34.40 -8.16
C PHE A 611 -0.08 34.91 -6.77
N GLU A 612 0.78 35.76 -6.23
CA GLU A 612 0.65 36.37 -4.92
C GLU A 612 0.75 37.89 -5.09
N LEU A 613 -0.28 38.62 -4.65
CA LEU A 613 -0.29 40.08 -4.69
C LEU A 613 0.46 40.63 -3.48
N HIS A 614 1.40 41.54 -3.74
CA HIS A 614 2.22 42.26 -2.76
C HIS A 614 1.93 43.78 -2.86
N PRO A 615 0.90 44.28 -2.14
CA PRO A 615 0.53 45.70 -2.18
C PRO A 615 1.66 46.65 -1.77
N GLU A 616 2.61 46.18 -0.94
CA GLU A 616 3.82 46.89 -0.55
C GLU A 616 4.76 47.22 -1.72
N HIS A 617 4.55 46.57 -2.87
CA HIS A 617 5.33 46.73 -4.10
C HIS A 617 4.49 47.32 -5.25
N ALA A 618 3.35 47.94 -4.94
CA ALA A 618 2.44 48.50 -5.93
C ALA A 618 3.14 49.39 -6.97
N GLY A 619 2.85 49.17 -8.25
CA GLY A 619 3.45 49.91 -9.37
C GLY A 619 4.83 49.43 -9.80
N THR A 620 5.34 48.33 -9.23
CA THR A 620 6.63 47.73 -9.61
C THR A 620 6.43 46.33 -10.23
N ASP A 621 7.50 45.77 -10.79
CA ASP A 621 7.50 44.39 -11.28
C ASP A 621 7.32 43.35 -10.16
N TYR A 622 7.49 43.75 -8.89
CA TYR A 622 7.35 42.91 -7.71
C TYR A 622 5.97 42.99 -7.05
N GLU A 623 5.03 43.77 -7.62
CA GLU A 623 3.64 43.82 -7.14
C GLU A 623 2.96 42.44 -7.22
N VAL A 624 3.36 41.60 -8.18
CA VAL A 624 2.92 40.20 -8.28
C VAL A 624 4.16 39.32 -8.22
N LEU A 625 4.23 38.47 -7.21
CA LEU A 625 5.24 37.43 -7.08
C LEU A 625 4.63 36.06 -7.29
N LEU A 626 5.49 35.10 -7.62
CA LEU A 626 5.09 33.72 -7.85
C LEU A 626 5.46 32.86 -6.65
N GLY A 627 4.49 32.09 -6.18
CA GLY A 627 4.65 31.12 -5.11
C GLY A 627 5.69 30.05 -5.47
N LEU A 628 6.38 29.54 -4.45
CA LEU A 628 7.49 28.60 -4.59
C LEU A 628 6.99 27.15 -4.74
N LEU A 629 6.12 26.89 -5.72
CA LEU A 629 5.44 25.60 -5.88
C LEU A 629 6.41 24.42 -6.05
N GLY A 630 7.55 24.65 -6.70
CA GLY A 630 8.58 23.64 -6.86
C GLY A 630 9.22 23.28 -5.52
N ASN A 631 9.48 24.26 -4.64
CA ASN A 631 9.94 24.01 -3.28
C ASN A 631 8.88 23.29 -2.42
N GLU A 632 7.61 23.66 -2.55
CA GLU A 632 6.50 23.07 -1.79
C GLU A 632 6.28 21.59 -2.15
N LEU A 633 6.31 21.24 -3.44
CA LEU A 633 6.07 19.88 -3.92
C LEU A 633 7.27 18.95 -3.77
N SER A 634 8.50 19.48 -3.66
CA SER A 634 9.72 18.67 -3.60
C SER A 634 10.23 18.41 -2.17
N VAL A 635 9.52 18.83 -1.12
CA VAL A 635 9.97 18.66 0.28
C VAL A 635 10.36 17.20 0.59
N ALA A 636 9.52 16.24 0.20
CA ALA A 636 9.75 14.81 0.44
C ALA A 636 10.89 14.22 -0.42
N ARG A 637 11.34 14.95 -1.44
CA ARG A 637 12.34 14.53 -2.43
C ARG A 637 13.74 15.04 -2.14
N ARG A 638 13.89 15.89 -1.12
CA ARG A 638 15.16 16.53 -0.74
C ARG A 638 16.27 15.55 -0.34
N SER A 639 15.97 14.27 -0.12
CA SER A 639 16.95 13.21 0.14
C SER A 639 17.39 12.47 -1.13
N GLU A 640 16.69 12.65 -2.25
CA GLU A 640 17.05 12.03 -3.53
C GLU A 640 18.36 12.61 -4.06
N PRO A 641 19.20 11.81 -4.78
CA PRO A 641 20.49 12.26 -5.28
C PRO A 641 20.42 13.54 -6.13
N ALA A 642 19.39 13.69 -6.95
CA ALA A 642 19.22 14.86 -7.81
C ALA A 642 18.95 16.15 -7.03
N PHE A 643 18.39 16.07 -5.82
CA PHE A 643 18.08 17.22 -4.96
C PHE A 643 19.21 17.52 -3.96
N GLN A 644 20.33 16.78 -4.01
CA GLN A 644 21.50 17.10 -3.20
C GLN A 644 22.32 18.22 -3.86
N PRO A 645 22.78 19.21 -3.08
CA PRO A 645 23.62 20.28 -3.61
C PRO A 645 24.99 19.74 -4.04
N LEU A 646 25.51 20.30 -5.14
CA LEU A 646 26.87 20.04 -5.62
C LEU A 646 27.85 21.05 -5.01
N SER A 647 29.09 20.61 -4.81
CA SER A 647 30.17 21.49 -4.33
C SER A 647 30.74 22.40 -5.42
N ALA A 648 30.60 22.03 -6.70
CA ALA A 648 31.00 22.83 -7.86
C ALA A 648 30.23 22.39 -9.12
N ALA A 649 30.15 23.27 -10.14
CA ALA A 649 29.56 22.90 -11.42
C ALA A 649 30.47 21.97 -12.25
N PRO A 650 29.91 20.94 -12.89
CA PRO A 650 30.54 20.27 -14.03
C PRO A 650 30.82 21.27 -15.17
N ALA A 651 31.83 20.98 -16.00
CA ALA A 651 32.18 21.82 -17.13
C ALA A 651 30.98 22.07 -18.07
N GLY A 652 30.77 23.32 -18.47
CA GLY A 652 29.72 23.72 -19.42
C GLY A 652 28.34 24.05 -18.81
N ARG A 653 28.18 23.94 -17.48
CA ARG A 653 26.94 24.27 -16.76
C ARG A 653 27.11 25.53 -15.91
N ASP A 654 26.01 26.26 -15.71
CA ASP A 654 25.98 27.42 -14.83
C ASP A 654 25.77 26.95 -13.38
N PHE A 655 26.60 27.38 -12.42
CA PHE A 655 26.46 27.06 -11.00
C PHE A 655 25.68 28.14 -10.25
N PHE A 656 24.69 27.76 -9.46
CA PHE A 656 23.94 28.66 -8.60
C PHE A 656 24.31 28.44 -7.14
N ALA A 657 25.22 29.27 -6.61
CA ALA A 657 25.71 29.16 -5.23
C ALA A 657 24.59 29.26 -4.16
N ALA A 658 23.48 29.93 -4.47
CA ALA A 658 22.34 30.07 -3.58
C ALA A 658 21.69 28.72 -3.22
N THR A 659 21.71 27.75 -4.15
CA THR A 659 21.07 26.44 -3.97
C THR A 659 22.05 25.27 -4.10
N GLY A 660 23.25 25.51 -4.62
CA GLY A 660 24.24 24.47 -4.90
C GLY A 660 23.94 23.66 -6.17
N HIS A 661 23.00 24.09 -7.01
CA HIS A 661 22.57 23.35 -8.19
C HIS A 661 23.02 23.98 -9.50
N THR A 662 22.97 23.19 -10.58
CA THR A 662 23.47 23.61 -11.88
C THR A 662 22.41 23.65 -12.97
N LEU A 663 22.63 24.48 -13.99
CA LEU A 663 21.74 24.56 -15.15
C LEU A 663 22.53 24.45 -16.47
N GLY A 664 22.04 23.62 -17.39
CA GLY A 664 22.70 23.36 -18.67
C GLY A 664 21.71 23.12 -19.81
N GLY A 665 22.26 22.88 -21.01
CA GLY A 665 21.51 22.39 -22.17
C GLY A 665 20.27 23.21 -22.56
N ALA A 666 19.20 22.48 -22.93
CA ALA A 666 17.92 23.05 -23.33
C ALA A 666 17.25 23.83 -22.18
N PHE A 667 17.32 23.32 -20.95
CA PHE A 667 16.75 24.00 -19.78
C PHE A 667 17.40 25.34 -19.47
N ARG A 668 18.73 25.48 -19.60
CA ARG A 668 19.42 26.77 -19.49
C ARG A 668 18.94 27.76 -20.54
N SER A 669 18.81 27.30 -21.79
CA SER A 669 18.37 28.14 -22.90
C SER A 669 16.94 28.62 -22.68
N TYR A 670 16.04 27.72 -22.28
CA TYR A 670 14.66 28.04 -21.96
C TYR A 670 14.55 29.02 -20.79
N TRP A 671 15.25 28.75 -19.68
CA TRP A 671 15.25 29.61 -18.48
C TRP A 671 15.67 31.04 -18.82
N ARG A 672 16.76 31.22 -19.59
CA ARG A 672 17.25 32.55 -19.98
C ARG A 672 16.28 33.30 -20.90
N GLN A 673 15.55 32.60 -21.77
CA GLN A 673 14.64 33.21 -22.75
C GLN A 673 13.26 33.55 -22.19
N HIS A 674 12.80 32.85 -21.15
CA HIS A 674 11.41 32.93 -20.67
C HIS A 674 11.26 33.58 -19.28
N GLY A 675 12.20 34.48 -18.91
CA GLY A 675 12.10 35.33 -17.72
C GLY A 675 12.99 34.93 -16.54
N GLY A 676 13.71 33.81 -16.65
CA GLY A 676 14.77 33.42 -15.73
C GLY A 676 14.37 33.41 -14.25
N LEU A 677 15.18 34.08 -13.42
CA LEU A 677 15.04 34.04 -11.96
C LEU A 677 13.68 34.54 -11.48
N ALA A 678 13.13 35.57 -12.11
CA ALA A 678 11.87 36.19 -11.70
C ALA A 678 10.67 35.25 -11.89
N ILE A 679 10.69 34.40 -12.93
CA ILE A 679 9.60 33.49 -13.26
C ILE A 679 9.82 32.11 -12.63
N PHE A 680 11.02 31.54 -12.78
CA PHE A 680 11.26 30.14 -12.41
C PHE A 680 11.95 29.98 -11.06
N GLY A 681 12.68 30.99 -10.60
CA GLY A 681 13.58 30.88 -9.46
C GLY A 681 14.88 30.14 -9.78
N TYR A 682 15.62 29.80 -8.74
CA TYR A 682 16.83 29.00 -8.82
C TYR A 682 16.52 27.51 -9.12
N PRO A 683 17.43 26.77 -9.78
CA PRO A 683 17.34 25.32 -9.80
C PRO A 683 17.49 24.76 -8.38
N ILE A 684 16.70 23.74 -8.04
CA ILE A 684 16.70 23.06 -6.73
C ILE A 684 16.96 21.55 -6.84
N SER A 685 17.31 21.12 -8.05
CA SER A 685 17.73 19.76 -8.37
C SER A 685 18.62 19.80 -9.61
N GLU A 686 19.35 18.71 -9.87
CA GLU A 686 19.96 18.42 -11.16
C GLU A 686 18.94 17.83 -12.14
N GLU A 687 19.33 17.67 -13.41
CA GLU A 687 18.52 16.94 -14.40
C GLU A 687 18.47 15.44 -14.07
N PHE A 688 17.27 14.84 -14.02
CA PHE A 688 17.11 13.40 -13.80
C PHE A 688 15.87 12.85 -14.53
N GLN A 689 15.72 11.53 -14.57
CA GLN A 689 14.59 10.86 -15.22
C GLN A 689 13.40 10.75 -14.25
N GLU A 690 12.24 11.23 -14.67
CA GLU A 690 10.97 11.11 -13.94
C GLU A 690 9.90 10.48 -14.81
N TYR A 691 9.20 9.50 -14.26
CA TYR A 691 8.14 8.80 -14.95
C TYR A 691 6.81 9.55 -14.83
N ARG A 692 6.07 9.64 -15.94
CA ARG A 692 4.79 10.35 -16.06
C ARG A 692 3.64 9.37 -16.28
N PRO A 693 2.86 9.05 -15.23
CA PRO A 693 1.77 8.08 -15.31
C PRO A 693 0.74 8.34 -16.40
N GLU A 694 0.45 9.61 -16.70
CA GLU A 694 -0.57 10.01 -17.67
C GLU A 694 -0.16 9.68 -19.12
N THR A 695 1.15 9.60 -19.37
CA THR A 695 1.72 9.35 -20.71
C THR A 695 2.35 7.97 -20.84
N GLY A 696 2.64 7.31 -19.72
CA GLY A 696 3.40 6.06 -19.69
C GLY A 696 4.89 6.21 -20.02
N GLN A 697 5.42 7.43 -20.06
CA GLN A 697 6.77 7.74 -20.54
C GLN A 697 7.68 8.31 -19.44
N TRP A 698 8.98 8.14 -19.62
CA TRP A 698 10.01 8.80 -18.82
C TRP A 698 10.45 10.09 -19.50
N TYR A 699 10.55 11.17 -18.73
CA TYR A 699 11.07 12.45 -19.20
C TYR A 699 12.29 12.85 -18.39
N THR A 700 13.26 13.50 -19.04
CA THR A 700 14.27 14.27 -18.30
C THR A 700 13.59 15.51 -17.74
N VAL A 701 13.70 15.69 -16.43
CA VAL A 701 13.11 16.83 -15.71
C VAL A 701 14.14 17.53 -14.85
N GLN A 702 13.86 18.79 -14.52
CA GLN A 702 14.59 19.53 -13.50
C GLN A 702 13.63 20.43 -12.73
N TYR A 703 13.72 20.41 -11.41
CA TYR A 703 12.96 21.28 -10.52
C TYR A 703 13.67 22.61 -10.27
N PHE A 704 12.88 23.67 -10.25
CA PHE A 704 13.22 25.02 -9.85
C PHE A 704 12.34 25.44 -8.67
N GLU A 705 12.66 26.54 -8.00
CA GLU A 705 11.87 26.98 -6.84
C GLU A 705 10.37 27.15 -7.14
N ARG A 706 10.02 27.54 -8.38
CA ARG A 706 8.63 27.87 -8.77
C ARG A 706 8.01 26.91 -9.80
N ASN A 707 8.82 26.18 -10.57
CA ASN A 707 8.37 25.36 -11.69
C ASN A 707 9.17 24.06 -11.82
N ARG A 708 8.65 23.11 -12.60
CA ARG A 708 9.38 21.93 -13.09
C ARG A 708 9.48 22.02 -14.60
N PHE A 709 10.68 21.85 -15.14
CA PHE A 709 10.90 21.77 -16.59
C PHE A 709 10.94 20.30 -17.02
N GLU A 710 10.39 20.04 -18.19
CA GLU A 710 10.26 18.71 -18.78
C GLU A 710 10.79 18.76 -20.21
N TYR A 711 11.73 17.87 -20.53
CA TYR A 711 12.37 17.81 -21.83
C TYR A 711 11.61 16.86 -22.76
N HIS A 712 11.18 17.39 -23.91
CA HIS A 712 10.43 16.69 -24.94
C HIS A 712 11.26 16.57 -26.23
N PRO A 713 12.10 15.52 -26.36
CA PRO A 713 12.98 15.36 -27.52
C PRO A 713 12.22 15.25 -28.85
N GLU A 714 10.98 14.77 -28.84
CA GLU A 714 10.06 14.72 -29.98
C GLU A 714 9.70 16.12 -30.53
N HIS A 715 9.97 17.17 -29.77
CA HIS A 715 9.72 18.56 -30.11
C HIS A 715 10.99 19.39 -30.28
N ALA A 716 12.16 18.74 -30.43
CA ALA A 716 13.46 19.40 -30.55
C ALA A 716 13.47 20.52 -31.62
N GLY A 717 13.98 21.69 -31.25
CA GLY A 717 14.04 22.87 -32.12
C GLY A 717 12.73 23.65 -32.25
N THR A 718 11.68 23.26 -31.51
CA THR A 718 10.42 24.01 -31.43
C THR A 718 10.26 24.68 -30.06
N PRO A 719 9.33 25.65 -29.90
CA PRO A 719 9.00 26.21 -28.59
C PRO A 719 8.49 25.18 -27.56
N PHE A 720 8.13 23.97 -27.99
CA PHE A 720 7.59 22.90 -27.14
C PHE A 720 8.64 21.87 -26.72
N GLU A 721 9.92 22.07 -27.07
CA GLU A 721 11.04 21.21 -26.66
C GLU A 721 11.20 21.17 -25.12
N VAL A 722 10.89 22.27 -24.45
CA VAL A 722 10.81 22.34 -22.99
C VAL A 722 9.40 22.74 -22.61
N GLN A 723 8.75 21.92 -21.80
CA GLN A 723 7.43 22.20 -21.26
C GLN A 723 7.49 22.35 -19.75
N LEU A 724 6.52 23.10 -19.21
CA LEU A 724 6.39 23.33 -17.78
C LEU A 724 5.36 22.38 -17.18
N GLY A 725 5.77 21.67 -16.13
CA GLY A 725 4.88 20.83 -15.35
C GLY A 725 3.75 21.62 -14.69
N LEU A 726 2.58 20.98 -14.58
CA LEU A 726 1.36 21.57 -14.02
C LEU A 726 1.39 21.60 -12.47
N LEU A 727 2.39 22.29 -11.89
CA LEU A 727 2.62 22.27 -10.44
C LEU A 727 1.45 22.87 -9.65
N GLY A 728 0.72 23.84 -10.21
CA GLY A 728 -0.47 24.38 -9.57
C GLY A 728 -1.59 23.34 -9.47
N ASN A 729 -1.83 22.60 -10.56
CA ASN A 729 -2.77 21.47 -10.53
C ASN A 729 -2.32 20.40 -9.53
N GLN A 730 -1.04 20.01 -9.57
CA GLN A 730 -0.49 18.98 -8.68
C GLN A 730 -0.64 19.36 -7.20
N LEU A 731 -0.33 20.60 -6.83
CA LEU A 731 -0.45 21.06 -5.44
C LEU A 731 -1.91 21.06 -4.97
N VAL A 732 -2.83 21.57 -5.79
CA VAL A 732 -4.25 21.65 -5.45
C VAL A 732 -4.85 20.25 -5.30
N ASP A 733 -4.48 19.33 -6.20
CA ASP A 733 -4.92 17.93 -6.17
C ASP A 733 -4.30 17.19 -4.98
N SER A 734 -3.01 17.38 -4.69
CA SER A 734 -2.35 16.75 -3.54
C SER A 734 -2.93 17.25 -2.22
N ARG A 735 -3.48 18.48 -2.18
CA ARG A 735 -4.18 19.05 -1.01
C ARG A 735 -5.65 18.63 -0.93
N GLY A 736 -6.17 17.93 -1.95
CA GLY A 736 -7.56 17.50 -1.98
C GLY A 736 -8.57 18.64 -2.16
N TRP A 737 -8.14 19.78 -2.70
CA TRP A 737 -9.01 20.95 -2.90
C TRP A 737 -9.89 20.84 -4.14
N ARG A 738 -9.55 19.97 -5.09
CA ARG A 738 -10.34 19.62 -6.28
C ARG A 738 -10.62 18.13 -6.36
#